data_AF-A0A2G8SE74-F1
#
_entry.id   AF-A0A2G8SE74-F1
#
_cell.length_a   1.000
_cell.length_b   1.000
_cell.length_c   1.000
_cell.angle_alpha   90.00
_cell.angle_beta   90.00
_cell.angle_gamma   90.00
#
_symmetry.space_group_name_H-M   'P 1'
#
loop_
_entity.id
_entity.type
_entity.pdbx_description
1 polymer ?
#
loop_
_entity_poly.entity_id
_entity_poly.type
_entity_poly.pdbx_seq_one_letter_code
_entity_poly.pdbx_strand_id
1 'polypeptide(L)'
;MLPAGIALRNLLLATVAGLVVADGNDWVNINYVLSQSNAANTADARQAILRKASEYARSGPWSVTQKKDTLPPSSDERDYLSWAPYHWPACNWCSHGTNHLSGPNQGGNSNSTTDPDPDPGTNDGSGDPYEGDDGYASDDGDDGDAWERRAFQRHRRMMTLRRNLLSSRLSHFPRQVPVDDVDTPSLPQDGPSPLPTSPPVVGDVPTLPTTGSSSVKTINGTPAPAQAPAKTEKNKCTPSPTKSLVPSATWTTCLYEVHDGKVNPDVRSLPDSPAMVTMSQAVLHNAIAYAMMKTRSYSQNAAQFIDTFFLASSTAMNPNLNFGQLVRGPGKEHQMGTFTGVLDLRGIVKITNAIALLKAARSLDWTSARDKAMTDWMRSYVSWLESSAIGKETASKANNHVSFYVNQLAAAKMYIGDTQGAQAALQNYFMHQFRDQIAVSGEQPFEAVRTRPFHYRCFNLEAMITNAKLGDQLGMDFWTAKSKYGATMQTALDHLITIDPKNEDITDIFPHVAAIAAAYGDPQGKYLGFLRSKAQGYTTQAFWFYDQGAALSHSPASQSKRRRDQDIGSDSIESNETSTWDLTRVAMEADNTANFLFQCPEVFDAANEVELEDGLFVTCEDLKRYYEQYPQHVDSA
;
A
#
# COMPACT_ATOMS: atom_id res chain seq x y z
N MET A 1 -42.94 14.76 54.62
CA MET A 1 -41.81 13.81 54.70
C MET A 1 -41.56 13.25 53.31
N LEU A 2 -40.29 13.25 52.87
CA LEU A 2 -39.73 12.62 51.65
C LEU A 2 -40.36 12.99 50.27
N PRO A 3 -39.58 13.59 49.34
CA PRO A 3 -40.02 13.92 47.98
C PRO A 3 -39.79 12.79 46.96
N ALA A 4 -40.43 12.90 45.80
CA ALA A 4 -40.30 11.94 44.70
C ALA A 4 -38.97 12.07 43.94
N GLY A 5 -38.39 10.92 43.56
CA GLY A 5 -37.21 10.87 42.69
C GLY A 5 -37.59 10.98 41.22
N ILE A 6 -37.16 12.06 40.57
CA ILE A 6 -37.19 12.19 39.10
C ILE A 6 -35.94 11.49 38.56
N ALA A 7 -36.13 10.35 37.89
CA ALA A 7 -35.05 9.72 37.13
C ALA A 7 -34.77 10.54 35.86
N LEU A 8 -33.67 11.30 35.86
CA LEU A 8 -33.15 11.91 34.64
C LEU A 8 -32.78 10.80 33.65
N ARG A 9 -33.45 10.76 32.50
CA ARG A 9 -32.96 10.00 31.34
C ARG A 9 -31.70 10.71 30.86
N ASN A 10 -30.54 10.11 31.11
CA ASN A 10 -29.31 10.47 30.40
C ASN A 10 -29.51 10.13 28.92
N LEU A 11 -29.80 11.15 28.11
CA LEU A 11 -29.59 11.06 26.67
C LEU A 11 -28.08 11.01 26.45
N LEU A 12 -27.53 9.80 26.32
CA LEU A 12 -26.24 9.62 25.67
C LEU A 12 -26.43 10.06 24.21
N LEU A 13 -25.97 11.28 23.89
CA LEU A 13 -25.60 11.59 22.53
C LEU A 13 -24.44 10.65 22.18
N ALA A 14 -24.78 9.55 21.49
CA ALA A 14 -23.80 8.77 20.79
C ALA A 14 -23.23 9.65 19.68
N THR A 15 -22.07 10.26 19.94
CA THR A 15 -21.21 10.80 18.89
C THR A 15 -20.89 9.65 17.95
N VAL A 16 -21.55 9.64 16.79
CA VAL A 16 -21.23 8.72 15.70
C VAL A 16 -19.90 9.16 15.14
N ALA A 17 -18.81 8.67 15.76
CA ALA A 17 -17.52 8.65 15.10
C ALA A 17 -17.72 7.81 13.83
N GLY A 18 -17.66 8.48 12.67
CA GLY A 18 -17.71 7.79 11.40
C GLY A 18 -16.51 6.86 11.34
N LEU A 19 -16.75 5.55 11.31
CA LEU A 19 -15.73 4.57 11.00
C LEU A 19 -15.25 4.85 9.57
N VAL A 20 -14.10 5.53 9.47
CA VAL A 20 -13.33 5.60 8.23
C VAL A 20 -12.79 4.19 8.03
N VAL A 21 -13.28 3.52 7.00
CA VAL A 21 -12.80 2.18 6.64
C VAL A 21 -11.46 2.36 5.93
N ALA A 22 -10.50 1.45 6.19
CA ALA A 22 -9.24 1.41 5.45
C ALA A 22 -9.49 1.45 3.93
N ASP A 23 -9.11 2.57 3.30
CA ASP A 23 -9.26 2.80 1.85
C ASP A 23 -8.15 2.02 1.11
N GLY A 24 -8.33 0.70 1.03
CA GLY A 24 -7.37 -0.30 0.58
C GLY A 24 -6.79 -0.11 -0.83
N ASN A 25 -5.75 -0.86 -1.18
CA ASN A 25 -5.16 -0.86 -2.52
C ASN A 25 -6.12 -1.47 -3.56
N ASP A 26 -6.68 -0.64 -4.45
CA ASP A 26 -7.71 -1.10 -5.36
C ASP A 26 -7.55 -0.60 -6.82
N TRP A 27 -8.12 -1.37 -7.74
CA TRP A 27 -8.23 -1.04 -9.16
C TRP A 27 -9.70 -0.91 -9.58
N VAL A 28 -10.11 0.29 -10.00
CA VAL A 28 -11.49 0.54 -10.43
C VAL A 28 -11.62 0.35 -11.94
N ASN A 29 -12.59 -0.47 -12.38
CA ASN A 29 -12.80 -0.72 -13.81
C ASN A 29 -13.17 0.57 -14.56
N ILE A 30 -12.37 0.92 -15.57
CA ILE A 30 -12.44 2.20 -16.27
C ILE A 30 -13.79 2.40 -16.98
N ASN A 31 -14.28 1.35 -17.65
CA ASN A 31 -15.54 1.39 -18.42
C ASN A 31 -16.76 1.45 -17.50
N TYR A 32 -16.69 0.80 -16.35
CA TYR A 32 -17.70 0.89 -15.30
C TYR A 32 -17.84 2.32 -14.77
N VAL A 33 -16.74 2.99 -14.38
CA VAL A 33 -16.80 4.38 -13.87
C VAL A 33 -17.43 5.34 -14.89
N LEU A 34 -17.07 5.19 -16.16
CA LEU A 34 -17.60 6.03 -17.25
C LEU A 34 -19.08 5.78 -17.55
N SER A 35 -19.62 4.59 -17.25
CA SER A 35 -21.02 4.24 -17.51
C SER A 35 -21.96 4.43 -16.32
N GLN A 36 -21.45 4.36 -15.07
CA GLN A 36 -22.26 4.34 -13.86
C GLN A 36 -22.35 5.67 -13.09
N SER A 37 -22.06 6.80 -13.73
CA SER A 37 -22.13 8.14 -13.12
C SER A 37 -23.50 8.48 -12.49
N ASN A 38 -24.58 7.85 -12.96
CA ASN A 38 -25.96 8.08 -12.53
C ASN A 38 -26.66 6.87 -11.86
N ALA A 39 -25.93 5.80 -11.51
CA ALA A 39 -26.54 4.59 -10.94
C ALA A 39 -27.18 4.84 -9.55
N ALA A 40 -28.42 4.41 -9.33
CA ALA A 40 -29.12 4.69 -8.06
C ALA A 40 -28.52 3.95 -6.85
N ASN A 41 -28.09 2.69 -7.04
CA ASN A 41 -27.60 1.78 -5.98
C ASN A 41 -26.24 2.17 -5.36
N THR A 42 -25.53 3.12 -5.95
CA THR A 42 -24.21 3.60 -5.48
C THR A 42 -24.14 5.12 -5.34
N ALA A 43 -25.28 5.81 -5.29
CA ALA A 43 -25.35 7.27 -5.22
C ALA A 43 -24.59 7.85 -4.00
N ASP A 44 -24.77 7.26 -2.81
CA ASP A 44 -24.13 7.75 -1.59
C ASP A 44 -22.60 7.58 -1.61
N ALA A 45 -22.12 6.42 -2.06
CA ALA A 45 -20.70 6.15 -2.26
C ALA A 45 -20.07 7.10 -3.29
N ARG A 46 -20.75 7.40 -4.41
CA ARG A 46 -20.29 8.43 -5.36
C ARG A 46 -20.23 9.81 -4.70
N GLN A 47 -21.24 10.18 -3.90
CA GLN A 47 -21.24 11.45 -3.19
C GLN A 47 -20.12 11.53 -2.14
N ALA A 48 -19.76 10.43 -1.49
CA ALA A 48 -18.61 10.37 -0.58
C ALA A 48 -17.29 10.59 -1.33
N ILE A 49 -17.10 9.96 -2.49
CA ILE A 49 -15.93 10.19 -3.36
C ILE A 49 -15.84 11.66 -3.78
N LEU A 50 -16.96 12.30 -4.15
CA LEU A 50 -16.99 13.73 -4.50
C LEU A 50 -16.61 14.63 -3.31
N ARG A 51 -17.05 14.30 -2.09
CA ARG A 51 -16.66 15.03 -0.86
C ARG A 51 -15.16 14.86 -0.58
N LYS A 52 -14.67 13.62 -0.49
CA LYS A 52 -13.25 13.31 -0.25
C LYS A 52 -12.34 13.91 -1.31
N ALA A 53 -12.69 13.86 -2.60
CA ALA A 53 -11.94 14.55 -3.66
C ALA A 53 -11.78 16.07 -3.40
N SER A 54 -12.83 16.70 -2.86
CA SER A 54 -12.88 18.13 -2.51
C SER A 54 -12.23 18.46 -1.14
N GLU A 55 -12.09 17.47 -0.26
CA GLU A 55 -11.24 17.53 0.95
C GLU A 55 -9.76 17.46 0.56
N TYR A 56 -9.34 16.44 -0.20
CA TYR A 56 -7.97 16.28 -0.67
C TYR A 56 -7.44 17.48 -1.46
N ALA A 57 -8.31 18.16 -2.23
CA ALA A 57 -8.00 19.41 -2.92
C ALA A 57 -7.48 20.54 -1.99
N ARG A 58 -7.76 20.47 -0.69
CA ARG A 58 -7.33 21.42 0.34
C ARG A 58 -6.09 20.95 1.13
N SER A 59 -5.80 19.65 1.11
CA SER A 59 -4.73 19.03 1.92
C SER A 59 -3.43 18.80 1.16
N GLY A 60 -3.48 18.65 -0.17
CA GLY A 60 -2.30 18.51 -1.03
C GLY A 60 -1.70 19.85 -1.52
N PRO A 61 -0.65 19.82 -2.34
CA PRO A 61 0.03 18.62 -2.86
C PRO A 61 1.08 18.05 -1.88
N TRP A 62 1.27 16.75 -1.95
CA TRP A 62 2.28 16.01 -1.17
C TRP A 62 3.57 15.82 -1.98
N SER A 63 4.71 15.72 -1.29
CA SER A 63 6.03 15.52 -1.90
C SER A 63 6.94 14.73 -0.96
N VAL A 64 7.79 13.87 -1.51
CA VAL A 64 8.88 13.23 -0.75
C VAL A 64 9.95 14.24 -0.31
N THR A 65 10.02 15.44 -0.90
CA THR A 65 10.97 16.49 -0.44
C THR A 65 10.47 17.27 0.78
N GLN A 66 9.36 16.87 1.40
CA GLN A 66 8.86 17.46 2.65
C GLN A 66 9.52 16.86 3.91
N LYS A 67 10.52 15.98 3.75
CA LYS A 67 11.38 15.55 4.86
C LYS A 67 11.98 16.79 5.54
N LYS A 68 12.02 16.77 6.87
CA LYS A 68 12.63 17.85 7.67
C LYS A 68 14.15 17.62 7.73
N ASP A 69 14.74 17.73 8.91
CA ASP A 69 16.19 17.54 9.15
C ASP A 69 16.65 16.06 9.05
N THR A 70 15.98 15.23 8.25
CA THR A 70 16.26 13.79 8.08
C THR A 70 16.24 13.45 6.59
N LEU A 71 17.43 13.33 6.01
CA LEU A 71 17.66 12.93 4.63
C LEU A 71 17.95 11.42 4.55
N PRO A 72 17.67 10.76 3.41
CA PRO A 72 18.15 9.42 3.16
C PRO A 72 19.69 9.36 3.12
N PRO A 73 20.30 8.17 3.28
CA PRO A 73 21.76 7.98 3.19
C PRO A 73 22.44 8.53 1.92
N SER A 74 21.72 8.64 0.80
CA SER A 74 22.21 9.29 -0.44
C SER A 74 22.41 10.81 -0.32
N SER A 75 21.81 11.44 0.70
CA SER A 75 21.64 12.89 0.85
C SER A 75 20.79 13.57 -0.24
N ASP A 76 20.12 12.82 -1.12
CA ASP A 76 19.15 13.37 -2.08
C ASP A 76 17.76 13.42 -1.44
N GLU A 77 17.21 14.62 -1.25
CA GLU A 77 15.85 14.82 -0.72
C GLU A 77 14.75 14.18 -1.59
N ARG A 78 15.07 13.84 -2.85
CA ARG A 78 14.15 13.21 -3.81
C ARG A 78 14.15 11.67 -3.75
N ASP A 79 15.11 11.05 -3.08
CA ASP A 79 15.03 9.62 -2.78
C ASP A 79 14.00 9.37 -1.67
N TYR A 80 13.15 8.37 -1.84
CA TYR A 80 12.10 8.01 -0.89
C TYR A 80 12.71 7.44 0.40
N LEU A 81 12.24 7.89 1.57
CA LEU A 81 12.69 7.41 2.87
C LEU A 81 11.49 7.11 3.79
N SER A 82 11.45 5.89 4.31
CA SER A 82 10.56 5.50 5.41
C SER A 82 11.31 4.58 6.38
N TRP A 83 10.75 4.35 7.56
CA TRP A 83 11.33 3.48 8.59
C TRP A 83 10.61 2.14 8.64
N ALA A 84 11.36 1.04 8.82
CA ALA A 84 10.76 -0.27 9.02
C ALA A 84 9.90 -0.28 10.30
N PRO A 85 8.60 -0.64 10.22
CA PRO A 85 7.62 -0.33 11.26
C PRO A 85 7.82 -1.13 12.53
N TYR A 86 8.26 -2.38 12.43
CA TYR A 86 8.40 -3.29 13.58
C TYR A 86 9.76 -3.21 14.28
N HIS A 87 10.60 -2.22 13.93
CA HIS A 87 11.93 -2.10 14.48
C HIS A 87 11.99 -1.11 15.66
N TRP A 88 12.40 -1.62 16.82
CA TRP A 88 12.56 -0.89 18.07
C TRP A 88 14.03 -0.85 18.52
N PRO A 89 14.51 0.22 19.17
CA PRO A 89 15.89 0.31 19.62
C PRO A 89 16.20 -0.73 20.70
N ALA A 90 17.27 -1.51 20.51
CA ALA A 90 17.69 -2.56 21.43
C ALA A 90 18.21 -1.94 22.75
N CYS A 91 17.40 -2.05 23.81
CA CYS A 91 17.57 -1.31 25.06
C CYS A 91 18.92 -1.53 25.78
N ASN A 92 19.57 -2.68 25.57
CA ASN A 92 20.88 -2.99 26.14
C ASN A 92 22.06 -2.34 25.38
N TRP A 93 21.85 -1.88 24.14
CA TRP A 93 22.91 -1.33 23.28
C TRP A 93 22.97 0.19 23.30
N CYS A 94 21.82 0.86 23.46
CA CYS A 94 21.78 2.33 23.58
C CYS A 94 22.53 2.89 24.81
N SER A 95 22.96 2.04 25.75
CA SER A 95 23.74 2.46 26.93
C SER A 95 25.18 2.88 26.62
N HIS A 96 25.75 2.51 25.46
CA HIS A 96 27.14 2.87 25.12
C HIS A 96 27.32 4.29 24.55
N GLY A 97 26.23 5.05 24.36
CA GLY A 97 26.29 6.46 23.95
C GLY A 97 26.75 7.45 25.03
N THR A 98 27.01 7.01 26.26
CA THR A 98 27.21 7.91 27.43
C THR A 98 28.54 8.66 27.46
N ASN A 99 29.54 8.30 26.65
CA ASN A 99 30.91 8.83 26.78
C ASN A 99 31.23 10.09 25.95
N HIS A 100 30.24 10.72 25.30
CA HIS A 100 30.44 12.01 24.60
C HIS A 100 29.88 13.25 25.31
N LEU A 101 29.26 13.09 26.49
CA LEU A 101 28.76 14.22 27.30
C LEU A 101 29.68 14.51 28.48
N SER A 102 30.84 15.11 28.19
CA SER A 102 31.76 15.65 29.21
C SER A 102 32.49 16.90 28.71
N GLY A 103 31.74 18.00 28.56
CA GLY A 103 32.26 19.36 28.50
C GLY A 103 32.20 20.01 29.90
N PRO A 104 33.22 20.75 30.36
CA PRO A 104 33.38 21.03 31.78
C PRO A 104 32.57 22.23 32.25
N ASN A 105 31.45 21.98 32.93
CA ASN A 105 30.93 22.72 34.10
C ASN A 105 29.41 22.52 34.24
N GLN A 106 28.98 21.71 35.20
CA GLN A 106 28.13 22.17 36.30
C GLN A 106 27.94 21.05 37.34
N GLY A 107 28.45 21.26 38.55
CA GLY A 107 28.02 20.49 39.71
C GLY A 107 26.71 21.07 40.23
N GLY A 108 25.69 20.22 40.41
CA GLY A 108 24.36 20.65 40.86
C GLY A 108 23.55 19.46 41.36
N ASN A 109 23.65 19.18 42.65
CA ASN A 109 22.91 18.11 43.33
C ASN A 109 21.60 18.68 43.93
N SER A 110 20.43 18.17 43.53
CA SER A 110 19.26 18.06 44.43
C SER A 110 18.08 17.27 43.84
N ASN A 111 17.39 16.56 44.74
CA ASN A 111 16.18 15.77 44.48
C ASN A 111 14.98 16.61 44.01
N SER A 112 14.10 16.00 43.21
CA SER A 112 12.64 16.17 43.36
C SER A 112 11.92 14.86 43.04
N THR A 113 10.79 14.64 43.70
CA THR A 113 10.06 13.36 43.78
C THR A 113 8.82 13.30 42.89
N THR A 114 8.43 12.07 42.55
CA THR A 114 7.06 11.62 42.23
C THR A 114 6.27 12.32 41.12
N ASP A 115 6.14 11.61 39.98
CA ASP A 115 4.90 11.54 39.20
C ASP A 115 4.64 10.06 38.85
N PRO A 116 3.39 9.59 38.72
CA PRO A 116 3.08 8.18 38.43
C PRO A 116 3.21 7.87 36.93
N ASP A 117 3.75 6.68 36.60
CA ASP A 117 3.76 6.12 35.24
C ASP A 117 2.33 6.02 34.68
N PRO A 118 2.10 6.41 33.40
CA PRO A 118 0.95 5.93 32.65
C PRO A 118 1.17 4.47 32.23
N ASP A 119 0.14 3.66 32.46
CA ASP A 119 0.07 2.24 32.11
C ASP A 119 0.19 2.02 30.59
N PRO A 120 1.04 1.10 30.07
CA PRO A 120 1.12 0.78 28.64
C PRO A 120 -0.09 -0.09 28.23
N GLY A 121 -1.28 0.50 28.26
CA GLY A 121 -2.55 -0.24 28.25
C GLY A 121 -3.79 0.54 27.79
N THR A 122 -3.67 1.49 26.86
CA THR A 122 -4.84 2.10 26.20
C THR A 122 -4.58 2.35 24.71
N ASN A 123 -5.52 1.88 23.86
CA ASN A 123 -5.64 2.12 22.41
C ASN A 123 -4.68 3.17 21.82
N ASP A 124 -3.71 2.74 21.04
CA ASP A 124 -3.26 3.56 19.91
C ASP A 124 -4.27 3.43 18.76
N GLY A 125 -4.41 4.51 17.99
CA GLY A 125 -5.23 4.49 16.77
C GLY A 125 -4.45 3.85 15.65
N SER A 126 -5.07 2.86 15.00
CA SER A 126 -4.60 2.17 13.79
C SER A 126 -3.11 1.75 13.83
N GLY A 127 -2.89 0.51 14.26
CA GLY A 127 -1.57 -0.14 14.28
C GLY A 127 -1.04 -0.54 12.90
N ASP A 128 -1.67 -0.11 11.80
CA ASP A 128 -1.11 -0.18 10.45
C ASP A 128 -0.31 1.11 10.15
N PRO A 129 0.99 1.04 9.81
CA PRO A 129 1.76 2.21 9.37
C PRO A 129 1.24 2.85 8.06
N TYR A 130 0.28 2.22 7.39
CA TYR A 130 -0.31 2.64 6.13
C TYR A 130 -1.79 3.04 6.19
N GLU A 131 -2.44 2.99 7.35
CA GLU A 131 -3.73 3.63 7.52
C GLU A 131 -3.56 5.15 7.54
N GLY A 132 -4.37 5.87 6.76
CA GLY A 132 -4.30 7.31 6.67
C GLY A 132 -4.85 7.99 7.93
N ASP A 133 -4.00 8.69 8.67
CA ASP A 133 -4.36 9.50 9.83
C ASP A 133 -5.05 10.83 9.38
N ASP A 134 -6.29 10.73 8.85
CA ASP A 134 -7.05 11.88 8.33
C ASP A 134 -7.80 12.66 9.43
N GLY A 135 -7.02 13.34 10.27
CA GLY A 135 -7.50 14.19 11.37
C GLY A 135 -8.59 15.18 10.95
N TYR A 136 -9.82 14.93 11.38
CA TYR A 136 -10.98 15.78 11.12
C TYR A 136 -10.88 17.15 11.80
N ALA A 137 -11.05 18.20 11.00
CA ALA A 137 -11.64 19.45 11.48
C ALA A 137 -13.16 19.37 11.24
N SER A 138 -13.92 19.13 12.30
CA SER A 138 -15.39 19.18 12.28
C SER A 138 -15.87 20.62 12.22
N ASP A 139 -16.59 20.98 11.17
CA ASP A 139 -17.38 22.21 11.08
C ASP A 139 -18.78 21.82 10.58
N ASP A 140 -19.71 21.66 11.53
CA ASP A 140 -21.12 21.37 11.24
C ASP A 140 -21.80 22.64 10.73
N GLY A 141 -22.53 22.52 9.63
CA GLY A 141 -23.04 23.67 8.88
C GLY A 141 -24.38 24.23 9.35
N ASP A 142 -24.48 25.55 9.15
CA ASP A 142 -25.68 26.33 8.80
C ASP A 142 -26.78 26.53 9.86
N ASP A 143 -26.93 27.78 10.30
CA ASP A 143 -28.25 28.36 10.61
C ASP A 143 -28.21 29.90 10.49
N GLY A 144 -29.31 30.49 10.03
CA GLY A 144 -29.39 31.90 9.61
C GLY A 144 -29.93 32.90 10.64
N ASP A 145 -29.70 34.18 10.34
CA ASP A 145 -30.36 35.39 10.87
C ASP A 145 -30.27 35.80 12.36
N ALA A 146 -29.42 36.82 12.56
CA ALA A 146 -29.74 38.12 13.17
C ALA A 146 -29.52 38.45 14.68
N TRP A 147 -29.12 39.71 14.88
CA TRP A 147 -29.13 40.58 16.08
C TRP A 147 -28.04 40.52 17.20
N GLU A 148 -27.06 41.43 17.03
CA GLU A 148 -26.52 42.42 18.00
C GLU A 148 -25.64 42.09 19.25
N ARG A 149 -24.44 42.72 19.24
CA ARG A 149 -23.70 43.45 20.32
C ARG A 149 -23.53 42.76 21.70
N ARG A 150 -22.31 42.54 22.23
CA ARG A 150 -21.35 43.58 22.71
C ARG A 150 -19.99 42.97 23.13
N ALA A 151 -18.89 43.70 22.84
CA ALA A 151 -17.64 43.94 23.62
C ALA A 151 -16.92 42.76 24.38
N PHE A 152 -15.59 42.65 24.42
CA PHE A 152 -14.60 43.71 24.72
C PHE A 152 -13.19 43.52 24.07
N GLN A 153 -12.68 44.63 23.51
CA GLN A 153 -11.30 45.17 23.58
C GLN A 153 -10.00 44.34 23.35
N ARG A 154 -9.27 44.79 22.30
CA ARG A 154 -7.85 45.28 22.25
C ARG A 154 -6.71 44.26 22.50
N HIS A 155 -5.56 44.32 21.79
CA HIS A 155 -4.87 45.46 21.16
C HIS A 155 -4.36 45.22 19.71
N ARG A 156 -4.16 46.32 18.99
CA ARG A 156 -3.43 46.38 17.70
C ARG A 156 -1.91 46.49 17.92
N ARG A 157 -1.12 45.95 17.00
CA ARG A 157 -0.07 46.74 16.32
C ARG A 157 -0.26 46.61 14.80
N MET A 158 -0.23 47.76 14.12
CA MET A 158 -0.28 47.85 12.65
C MET A 158 1.15 47.99 12.12
N MET A 159 1.41 47.41 10.96
CA MET A 159 2.22 48.05 9.91
C MET A 159 1.51 47.83 8.57
N THR A 160 1.45 48.88 7.76
CA THR A 160 0.63 48.95 6.55
C THR A 160 1.41 48.55 5.31
N LEU A 161 0.73 47.93 4.35
CA LEU A 161 1.11 48.01 2.93
C LEU A 161 -0.12 48.32 2.09
N ARG A 162 0.02 49.32 1.21
CA ARG A 162 -1.07 49.88 0.42
C ARG A 162 -1.45 48.96 -0.73
N ARG A 163 -2.75 48.70 -0.86
CA ARG A 163 -3.40 48.27 -2.11
C ARG A 163 -3.47 49.48 -3.05
N ASN A 164 -3.21 49.28 -4.34
CA ASN A 164 -3.74 50.17 -5.39
C ASN A 164 -4.30 49.30 -6.52
N LEU A 165 -5.53 49.60 -6.91
CA LEU A 165 -6.25 49.03 -8.03
C LEU A 165 -6.16 50.02 -9.20
N LEU A 166 -6.22 49.55 -10.45
CA LEU A 166 -7.40 49.76 -11.31
C LEU A 166 -7.24 49.19 -12.73
N SER A 167 -8.38 49.05 -13.39
CA SER A 167 -8.63 48.24 -14.58
C SER A 167 -8.65 49.03 -15.90
N SER A 168 -8.52 48.29 -17.01
CA SER A 168 -9.09 48.53 -18.34
C SER A 168 -8.45 49.57 -19.28
N ARG A 169 -8.19 49.15 -20.54
CA ARG A 169 -9.08 49.39 -21.69
C ARG A 169 -8.67 48.58 -22.94
N LEU A 170 -9.63 48.40 -23.85
CA LEU A 170 -9.54 47.67 -25.13
C LEU A 170 -9.03 48.59 -26.27
N SER A 171 -8.41 48.05 -27.33
CA SER A 171 -8.95 48.07 -28.73
C SER A 171 -7.98 47.65 -29.86
N HIS A 172 -8.54 46.91 -30.84
CA HIS A 172 -8.26 46.88 -32.29
C HIS A 172 -6.95 46.29 -32.92
N PHE A 173 -7.18 45.43 -33.93
CA PHE A 173 -6.32 44.93 -35.04
C PHE A 173 -6.01 46.04 -36.10
N PRO A 174 -5.18 45.88 -37.18
CA PRO A 174 -4.78 44.64 -37.90
C PRO A 174 -3.39 44.53 -38.60
N ARG A 175 -3.12 43.32 -39.16
CA ARG A 175 -2.43 42.93 -40.43
C ARG A 175 -0.94 43.30 -40.78
N GLN A 176 -0.25 42.21 -41.17
CA GLN A 176 0.63 41.99 -42.35
C GLN A 176 2.17 42.23 -42.34
N VAL A 177 2.83 41.15 -42.81
CA VAL A 177 4.24 40.79 -43.11
C VAL A 177 5.01 41.80 -44.00
N PRO A 178 6.37 41.79 -43.99
CA PRO A 178 7.11 41.10 -45.08
C PRO A 178 8.38 40.31 -44.62
N VAL A 179 9.08 39.72 -45.60
CA VAL A 179 10.14 38.68 -45.51
C VAL A 179 11.52 39.24 -45.91
N ASP A 180 12.60 38.54 -45.54
CA ASP A 180 13.90 38.29 -46.24
C ASP A 180 15.05 38.16 -45.18
N ASP A 181 15.71 37.00 -44.98
CA ASP A 181 16.80 36.35 -45.74
C ASP A 181 18.13 37.17 -45.70
N VAL A 182 19.36 36.66 -45.46
CA VAL A 182 20.06 35.35 -45.60
C VAL A 182 20.97 35.14 -44.33
N ASP A 183 21.46 33.97 -43.85
CA ASP A 183 22.69 33.25 -44.28
C ASP A 183 22.94 31.90 -43.55
N THR A 184 23.73 31.00 -44.16
CA THR A 184 24.06 29.63 -43.67
C THR A 184 25.59 29.39 -43.62
N PRO A 185 26.08 28.33 -42.92
CA PRO A 185 26.53 27.17 -43.70
C PRO A 185 26.33 25.77 -43.07
N SER A 186 25.94 24.86 -43.96
CA SER A 186 26.17 23.40 -44.12
C SER A 186 26.76 22.48 -43.03
N LEU A 187 26.16 21.28 -43.00
CA LEU A 187 26.58 20.00 -42.38
C LEU A 187 27.86 19.38 -43.01
N PRO A 188 28.32 18.25 -42.45
CA PRO A 188 28.51 17.04 -43.25
C PRO A 188 27.70 15.83 -42.73
N GLN A 189 27.27 14.98 -43.68
CA GLN A 189 26.77 13.61 -43.44
C GLN A 189 27.93 12.60 -43.50
N ASP A 190 27.81 11.44 -42.86
CA ASP A 190 27.73 10.14 -43.57
C ASP A 190 27.84 8.89 -42.65
N GLY A 191 27.03 7.87 -42.97
CA GLY A 191 27.47 6.46 -43.05
C GLY A 191 27.66 5.61 -41.78
N PRO A 192 27.12 4.36 -41.71
CA PRO A 192 27.27 3.47 -40.55
C PRO A 192 28.21 2.26 -40.76
N SER A 193 28.69 1.66 -39.64
CA SER A 193 29.20 0.26 -39.42
C SER A 193 30.61 0.19 -38.80
N PRO A 194 31.05 -0.95 -38.20
CA PRO A 194 30.33 -2.13 -37.69
C PRO A 194 30.65 -2.50 -36.22
N LEU A 195 30.00 -3.54 -35.69
CA LEU A 195 30.43 -4.24 -34.46
C LEU A 195 31.79 -4.95 -34.61
N PRO A 196 32.57 -5.08 -33.53
CA PRO A 196 33.53 -6.17 -33.36
C PRO A 196 32.92 -7.31 -32.54
N THR A 197 32.68 -8.46 -33.18
CA THR A 197 32.47 -9.74 -32.52
C THR A 197 33.79 -10.49 -32.45
N SER A 198 34.30 -10.79 -31.25
CA SER A 198 35.23 -11.88 -30.97
C SER A 198 35.32 -12.15 -29.46
N PRO A 199 35.49 -13.42 -29.03
CA PRO A 199 35.35 -13.81 -27.63
C PRO A 199 36.60 -13.55 -26.78
N PRO A 200 36.48 -13.41 -25.44
CA PRO A 200 37.64 -13.35 -24.57
C PRO A 200 38.41 -14.68 -24.57
N VAL A 201 39.73 -14.57 -24.75
CA VAL A 201 40.66 -15.71 -24.76
C VAL A 201 40.87 -16.24 -23.35
N VAL A 202 40.93 -17.56 -23.20
CA VAL A 202 41.27 -18.25 -21.95
C VAL A 202 42.72 -17.94 -21.56
N GLY A 203 42.91 -17.35 -20.38
CA GLY A 203 44.22 -17.08 -19.78
C GLY A 203 44.37 -17.78 -18.42
N ASP A 204 45.21 -18.80 -18.41
CA ASP A 204 45.85 -19.55 -17.31
C ASP A 204 45.29 -19.44 -15.87
N VAL A 205 44.87 -20.61 -15.37
CA VAL A 205 44.50 -20.89 -13.98
C VAL A 205 45.73 -20.91 -13.06
N PRO A 206 45.77 -20.11 -11.98
CA PRO A 206 46.66 -20.36 -10.85
C PRO A 206 46.09 -21.51 -10.01
N THR A 207 46.73 -22.67 -10.05
CA THR A 207 46.36 -23.84 -9.23
C THR A 207 46.48 -23.54 -7.73
N LEU A 208 45.39 -23.77 -6.97
CA LEU A 208 45.45 -23.84 -5.50
C LEU A 208 46.34 -25.02 -5.07
N PRO A 209 47.34 -24.80 -4.19
CA PRO A 209 47.98 -25.91 -3.50
C PRO A 209 47.05 -26.45 -2.41
N THR A 210 46.62 -27.70 -2.56
CA THR A 210 46.05 -28.49 -1.45
C THR A 210 47.16 -29.05 -0.56
N THR A 211 46.79 -29.44 0.66
CA THR A 211 47.63 -30.00 1.74
C THR A 211 48.47 -28.99 2.54
N GLY A 212 48.00 -28.70 3.75
CA GLY A 212 48.67 -27.88 4.76
C GLY A 212 48.05 -28.16 6.13
N SER A 213 48.42 -29.28 6.73
CA SER A 213 47.90 -29.68 8.05
C SER A 213 48.38 -28.72 9.14
N SER A 214 47.45 -28.09 9.87
CA SER A 214 47.75 -27.35 11.10
C SER A 214 46.98 -27.95 12.29
N SER A 215 47.74 -28.31 13.32
CA SER A 215 47.26 -29.08 14.47
C SER A 215 46.50 -28.20 15.46
N VAL A 216 45.19 -28.41 15.61
CA VAL A 216 44.45 -27.90 16.78
C VAL A 216 44.84 -28.75 18.00
N LYS A 217 45.58 -28.14 18.94
CA LYS A 217 45.87 -28.77 20.22
C LYS A 217 44.60 -28.89 21.05
N THR A 218 44.22 -30.12 21.38
CA THR A 218 43.19 -30.42 22.38
C THR A 218 43.70 -29.97 23.76
N ILE A 219 43.07 -28.96 24.36
CA ILE A 219 43.23 -28.70 25.80
C ILE A 219 42.02 -29.32 26.50
N ASN A 220 42.31 -30.35 27.29
CA ASN A 220 41.31 -31.10 28.04
C ASN A 220 40.97 -30.32 29.32
N GLY A 221 39.75 -29.78 29.42
CA GLY A 221 39.28 -28.99 30.56
C GLY A 221 37.91 -29.47 31.03
N THR A 222 37.81 -29.89 32.29
CA THR A 222 36.58 -30.37 32.93
C THR A 222 35.47 -29.32 32.90
N PRO A 223 34.20 -29.70 32.60
CA PRO A 223 33.09 -28.75 32.62
C PRO A 223 32.80 -28.29 34.05
N ALA A 224 32.77 -26.97 34.26
CA ALA A 224 32.26 -26.36 35.49
C ALA A 224 30.72 -26.53 35.56
N PRO A 225 30.13 -26.65 36.77
CA PRO A 225 28.70 -26.87 36.90
C PRO A 225 27.89 -25.67 36.37
N ALA A 226 26.79 -25.97 35.68
CA ALA A 226 25.90 -24.97 35.10
C ALA A 226 25.37 -24.01 36.19
N GLN A 227 25.77 -22.74 36.10
CA GLN A 227 25.14 -21.69 36.90
C GLN A 227 23.73 -21.45 36.34
N ALA A 228 22.73 -21.48 37.22
CA ALA A 228 21.36 -21.16 36.86
C ALA A 228 21.29 -19.74 36.25
N PRO A 229 20.45 -19.51 35.23
CA PRO A 229 20.36 -18.21 34.57
C PRO A 229 20.04 -17.13 35.61
N ALA A 230 20.93 -16.15 35.73
CA ALA A 230 20.71 -14.99 36.57
C ALA A 230 19.43 -14.30 36.11
N LYS A 231 18.51 -14.02 37.04
CA LYS A 231 17.32 -13.22 36.75
C LYS A 231 17.76 -11.80 36.43
N THR A 232 17.95 -11.48 35.16
CA THR A 232 18.05 -10.10 34.70
C THR A 232 16.74 -9.39 35.00
N GLU A 233 16.79 -8.41 35.90
CA GLU A 233 15.66 -7.51 36.13
C GLU A 233 15.34 -6.77 34.82
N LYS A 234 14.05 -6.73 34.47
CA LYS A 234 13.59 -5.97 33.30
C LYS A 234 13.71 -4.49 33.61
N ASN A 235 14.84 -3.88 33.26
CA ASN A 235 14.97 -2.43 33.23
C ASN A 235 13.88 -1.85 32.32
N LYS A 236 13.06 -0.94 32.86
CA LYS A 236 12.06 -0.21 32.07
C LYS A 236 12.79 0.62 31.03
N CYS A 237 12.56 0.32 29.76
CA CYS A 237 13.15 1.02 28.63
C CYS A 237 12.18 2.13 28.20
N THR A 238 12.61 3.39 28.29
CA THR A 238 11.84 4.52 27.79
C THR A 238 11.95 4.58 26.26
N PRO A 239 10.84 4.59 25.50
CA PRO A 239 10.90 4.78 24.06
C PRO A 239 11.58 6.10 23.67
N SER A 240 12.22 6.11 22.50
CA SER A 240 12.99 7.25 22.00
C SER A 240 12.10 8.48 21.71
N PRO A 241 12.60 9.73 21.75
CA PRO A 241 13.96 10.13 22.11
C PRO A 241 14.05 10.89 23.44
N THR A 242 15.12 10.63 24.19
CA THR A 242 15.69 11.61 25.10
C THR A 242 16.00 12.89 24.33
N LYS A 243 15.52 14.05 24.83
CA LYS A 243 15.61 15.38 24.18
C LYS A 243 17.05 15.96 24.06
N SER A 244 18.07 15.10 24.04
CA SER A 244 19.49 15.48 24.12
C SER A 244 20.35 14.95 22.96
N LEU A 245 19.79 14.17 22.03
CA LEU A 245 20.42 13.84 20.75
C LEU A 245 19.58 14.43 19.62
N VAL A 246 20.25 15.03 18.63
CA VAL A 246 19.60 15.35 17.36
C VAL A 246 19.19 14.04 16.66
N PRO A 247 18.03 13.96 15.98
CA PRO A 247 17.54 12.72 15.40
C PRO A 247 18.57 11.97 14.55
N SER A 248 19.37 12.72 13.75
CA SER A 248 20.47 12.20 12.92
C SER A 248 21.56 11.42 13.68
N ALA A 249 21.73 11.65 14.99
CA ALA A 249 22.69 10.92 15.83
C ALA A 249 22.09 9.69 16.53
N THR A 250 20.77 9.59 16.64
CA THR A 250 20.09 8.46 17.32
C THR A 250 19.93 7.26 16.37
N TRP A 251 19.57 7.52 15.11
CA TRP A 251 19.35 6.48 14.09
C TRP A 251 20.61 5.72 13.67
N THR A 252 21.79 6.23 14.01
CA THR A 252 23.11 5.72 13.56
C THR A 252 23.93 5.07 14.67
N THR A 253 23.36 4.93 15.89
CA THR A 253 24.13 4.54 17.09
C THR A 253 23.52 3.39 17.89
N CYS A 254 22.19 3.25 17.95
CA CYS A 254 21.54 2.08 18.54
C CYS A 254 21.31 0.98 17.49
N LEU A 255 21.59 -0.28 17.81
CA LEU A 255 21.01 -1.40 17.08
C LEU A 255 19.49 -1.43 17.28
N TYR A 256 18.76 -1.93 16.29
CA TYR A 256 17.31 -2.14 16.36
C TYR A 256 16.98 -3.64 16.32
N GLU A 257 15.88 -4.02 16.96
CA GLU A 257 15.35 -5.40 17.04
C GLU A 257 13.89 -5.45 16.58
N VAL A 258 13.48 -6.60 16.03
CA VAL A 258 12.15 -6.81 15.44
C VAL A 258 11.13 -7.17 16.50
N HIS A 259 10.01 -6.46 16.52
CA HIS A 259 8.84 -6.73 17.35
C HIS A 259 7.61 -6.83 16.44
N ASP A 260 7.41 -7.99 15.79
CA ASP A 260 6.32 -8.20 14.81
C ASP A 260 4.97 -7.68 15.33
N GLY A 261 4.26 -6.94 14.49
CA GLY A 261 2.94 -6.35 14.77
C GLY A 261 2.93 -5.16 15.74
N LYS A 262 4.08 -4.75 16.31
CA LYS A 262 4.19 -3.56 17.16
C LYS A 262 4.85 -2.41 16.40
N VAL A 263 4.04 -1.51 15.85
CA VAL A 263 4.55 -0.34 15.11
C VAL A 263 5.30 0.59 16.05
N ASN A 264 6.56 0.86 15.75
CA ASN A 264 7.31 1.94 16.36
C ASN A 264 6.73 3.29 15.87
N PRO A 265 6.23 4.17 16.77
CA PRO A 265 5.63 5.45 16.38
C PRO A 265 6.57 6.37 15.60
N ASP A 266 7.88 6.13 15.64
CA ASP A 266 8.87 6.85 14.83
C ASP A 266 8.54 6.82 13.32
N VAL A 267 7.80 5.82 12.80
CA VAL A 267 7.37 5.81 11.38
C VAL A 267 6.64 7.09 10.99
N ARG A 268 5.86 7.66 11.91
CA ARG A 268 5.08 8.91 11.72
C ARG A 268 5.97 10.17 11.73
N SER A 269 7.29 10.03 11.94
CA SER A 269 8.25 11.16 11.86
C SER A 269 8.67 11.53 10.43
N LEU A 270 8.48 10.61 9.47
CA LEU A 270 8.78 10.81 8.05
C LEU A 270 7.49 10.99 7.25
N PRO A 271 7.46 11.87 6.24
CA PRO A 271 6.23 12.17 5.51
C PRO A 271 5.95 11.18 4.37
N ASP A 272 6.96 10.51 3.82
CA ASP A 272 6.88 9.85 2.51
C ASP A 272 5.82 8.74 2.40
N SER A 273 5.62 7.92 3.45
CA SER A 273 4.59 6.86 3.47
C SER A 273 3.17 7.41 3.66
N PRO A 274 2.87 8.23 4.70
CA PRO A 274 1.59 8.94 4.79
C PRO A 274 1.26 9.78 3.54
N ALA A 275 2.28 10.40 2.93
CA ALA A 275 2.16 11.14 1.68
C ALA A 275 1.74 10.23 0.52
N MET A 276 2.41 9.09 0.30
CA MET A 276 2.07 8.17 -0.79
C MET A 276 0.66 7.58 -0.65
N VAL A 277 0.28 7.16 0.56
CA VAL A 277 -1.08 6.67 0.86
C VAL A 277 -2.12 7.74 0.53
N THR A 278 -1.98 8.94 1.10
CA THR A 278 -2.97 10.02 0.94
C THR A 278 -3.02 10.53 -0.50
N MET A 279 -1.87 10.74 -1.13
CA MET A 279 -1.74 11.27 -2.50
C MET A 279 -2.33 10.30 -3.53
N SER A 280 -2.08 8.99 -3.39
CA SER A 280 -2.62 8.00 -4.32
C SER A 280 -4.15 7.88 -4.24
N GLN A 281 -4.72 7.95 -3.03
CA GLN A 281 -6.18 8.01 -2.84
C GLN A 281 -6.78 9.33 -3.36
N ALA A 282 -6.12 10.46 -3.10
CA ALA A 282 -6.51 11.77 -3.59
C ALA A 282 -6.56 11.84 -5.12
N VAL A 283 -5.55 11.29 -5.79
CA VAL A 283 -5.44 11.20 -7.24
C VAL A 283 -6.57 10.34 -7.83
N LEU A 284 -6.84 9.17 -7.24
CA LEU A 284 -7.92 8.29 -7.68
C LEU A 284 -9.30 8.92 -7.52
N HIS A 285 -9.62 9.45 -6.33
CA HIS A 285 -10.90 10.11 -6.07
C HIS A 285 -11.12 11.33 -6.97
N ASN A 286 -10.09 12.14 -7.22
CA ASN A 286 -10.20 13.27 -8.15
C ASN A 286 -10.36 12.81 -9.62
N ALA A 287 -9.67 11.75 -10.07
CA ALA A 287 -9.88 11.21 -11.43
C ALA A 287 -11.30 10.65 -11.64
N ILE A 288 -11.85 9.99 -10.63
CA ILE A 288 -13.22 9.44 -10.64
C ILE A 288 -14.25 10.58 -10.59
N ALA A 289 -14.06 11.56 -9.72
CA ALA A 289 -14.89 12.77 -9.66
C ALA A 289 -14.91 13.52 -11.00
N TYR A 290 -13.75 13.63 -11.67
CA TYR A 290 -13.66 14.17 -13.03
C TYR A 290 -14.41 13.30 -14.05
N ALA A 291 -14.24 11.98 -13.99
CA ALA A 291 -14.90 11.04 -14.92
C ALA A 291 -16.43 11.17 -14.86
N MET A 292 -17.00 11.31 -13.66
CA MET A 292 -18.43 11.50 -13.40
C MET A 292 -18.94 12.90 -13.75
N MET A 293 -18.32 13.94 -13.18
CA MET A 293 -18.87 15.30 -13.18
C MET A 293 -18.38 16.16 -14.35
N LYS A 294 -17.25 15.78 -14.98
CA LYS A 294 -16.50 16.59 -15.96
C LYS A 294 -16.05 17.97 -15.47
N THR A 295 -16.19 18.27 -14.18
CA THR A 295 -15.71 19.51 -13.56
C THR A 295 -14.18 19.55 -13.56
N ARG A 296 -13.62 20.52 -14.29
CA ARG A 296 -12.18 20.61 -14.57
C ARG A 296 -11.27 20.68 -13.32
N SER A 297 -11.74 21.26 -12.22
CA SER A 297 -10.95 21.35 -10.97
C SER A 297 -10.46 19.98 -10.50
N TYR A 298 -11.29 18.94 -10.62
CA TYR A 298 -10.89 17.58 -10.24
C TYR A 298 -9.73 17.04 -11.10
N SER A 299 -9.75 17.23 -12.43
CA SER A 299 -8.61 16.81 -13.27
C SER A 299 -7.35 17.67 -13.04
N GLN A 300 -7.51 18.94 -12.72
CA GLN A 300 -6.40 19.83 -12.36
C GLN A 300 -5.74 19.39 -11.05
N ASN A 301 -6.52 19.07 -10.02
CA ASN A 301 -6.01 18.55 -8.75
C ASN A 301 -5.20 17.26 -8.95
N ALA A 302 -5.78 16.27 -9.63
CA ALA A 302 -5.11 14.99 -9.88
C ALA A 302 -3.80 15.18 -10.66
N ALA A 303 -3.80 16.04 -11.69
CA ALA A 303 -2.59 16.38 -12.44
C ALA A 303 -1.54 17.09 -11.57
N GLN A 304 -1.95 18.03 -10.71
CA GLN A 304 -1.04 18.75 -9.80
C GLN A 304 -0.41 17.85 -8.74
N PHE A 305 -1.16 16.89 -8.19
CA PHE A 305 -0.65 15.93 -7.23
C PHE A 305 0.39 15.01 -7.87
N ILE A 306 0.11 14.47 -9.06
CA ILE A 306 1.06 13.65 -9.83
C ILE A 306 2.28 14.48 -10.26
N ASP A 307 2.08 15.72 -10.72
CA ASP A 307 3.19 16.62 -11.06
C ASP A 307 4.12 16.80 -9.88
N THR A 308 3.57 17.11 -8.70
CA THR A 308 4.38 17.37 -7.50
C THR A 308 5.13 16.12 -7.05
N PHE A 309 4.45 14.96 -6.98
CA PHE A 309 5.06 13.75 -6.42
C PHE A 309 6.00 13.02 -7.39
N PHE A 310 5.78 13.09 -8.72
CA PHE A 310 6.50 12.26 -9.69
C PHE A 310 7.27 13.02 -10.79
N LEU A 311 6.90 14.27 -11.15
CA LEU A 311 7.33 14.87 -12.43
C LEU A 311 8.06 16.23 -12.31
N ALA A 312 7.75 17.04 -11.30
CA ALA A 312 8.35 18.35 -11.11
C ALA A 312 9.79 18.22 -10.56
N SER A 313 10.76 18.82 -11.23
CA SER A 313 12.19 18.58 -10.97
C SER A 313 12.68 18.89 -9.54
N SER A 314 11.94 19.69 -8.77
CA SER A 314 12.23 20.07 -7.39
C SER A 314 11.54 19.22 -6.31
N THR A 315 10.64 18.31 -6.69
CA THR A 315 9.80 17.55 -5.74
C THR A 315 9.59 16.09 -6.13
N ALA A 316 9.79 15.75 -7.40
CA ALA A 316 9.58 14.43 -7.96
C ALA A 316 10.42 13.36 -7.26
N MET A 317 9.77 12.35 -6.70
CA MET A 317 10.40 11.15 -6.17
C MET A 317 11.29 10.50 -7.24
N ASN A 318 12.50 10.07 -6.86
CA ASN A 318 13.34 9.24 -7.70
C ASN A 318 12.69 7.84 -7.86
N PRO A 319 12.73 7.20 -9.04
CA PRO A 319 11.92 6.00 -9.36
C PRO A 319 12.50 4.70 -8.75
N ASN A 320 12.68 4.67 -7.43
CA ASN A 320 13.25 3.56 -6.67
C ASN A 320 12.80 3.63 -5.20
N LEU A 321 12.92 2.52 -4.46
CA LEU A 321 12.73 2.46 -3.01
C LEU A 321 14.02 2.00 -2.30
N ASN A 322 15.17 2.54 -2.70
CA ASN A 322 16.47 2.18 -2.11
C ASN A 322 16.55 2.43 -0.59
N PHE A 323 15.68 3.28 -0.03
CA PHE A 323 15.57 3.56 1.41
C PHE A 323 14.13 3.46 1.93
N GLY A 324 13.26 2.73 1.24
CA GLY A 324 11.95 2.32 1.76
C GLY A 324 12.13 1.33 2.92
N GLN A 325 11.44 1.56 4.03
CA GLN A 325 11.54 0.81 5.28
C GLN A 325 12.99 0.54 5.69
N LEU A 326 13.78 1.60 5.81
CA LEU A 326 15.15 1.49 6.29
C LEU A 326 15.15 1.05 7.77
N VAL A 327 15.83 -0.07 8.05
CA VAL A 327 16.15 -0.50 9.41
C VAL A 327 17.31 0.34 9.91
N ARG A 328 17.07 1.05 11.00
CA ARG A 328 18.01 2.02 11.56
C ARG A 328 19.08 1.32 12.39
N GLY A 329 20.29 1.85 12.37
CA GLY A 329 21.38 1.41 13.23
C GLY A 329 22.78 1.82 12.78
N PRO A 330 23.81 1.47 13.56
CA PRO A 330 25.21 1.69 13.21
C PRO A 330 25.69 0.71 12.13
N GLY A 331 26.27 1.20 11.04
CA GLY A 331 26.92 0.34 10.05
C GLY A 331 26.65 0.76 8.60
N LYS A 332 26.97 -0.13 7.66
CA LYS A 332 26.64 -0.02 6.22
C LYS A 332 25.38 -0.81 5.86
N GLU A 333 25.12 -1.88 6.59
CA GLU A 333 23.91 -2.69 6.59
C GLU A 333 22.64 -1.85 6.83
N HIS A 334 22.74 -0.77 7.61
CA HIS A 334 21.66 0.18 7.90
C HIS A 334 21.69 1.44 7.01
N GLN A 335 22.28 1.35 5.81
CA GLN A 335 22.32 2.44 4.82
C GLN A 335 21.43 2.17 3.59
N MET A 336 20.65 1.10 3.61
CA MET A 336 19.68 0.73 2.57
C MET A 336 18.35 0.32 3.21
N GLY A 337 17.27 0.44 2.46
CA GLY A 337 15.97 -0.14 2.74
C GLY A 337 15.97 -1.67 2.60
N THR A 338 14.92 -2.31 3.10
CA THR A 338 14.73 -3.77 3.00
C THR A 338 13.67 -4.11 1.95
N PHE A 339 13.48 -5.40 1.67
CA PHE A 339 12.47 -5.89 0.71
C PHE A 339 11.03 -5.47 1.06
N THR A 340 10.78 -5.19 2.35
CA THR A 340 9.47 -4.79 2.88
C THR A 340 9.04 -3.43 2.34
N GLY A 341 10.00 -2.53 2.12
CA GLY A 341 9.81 -1.17 1.63
C GLY A 341 9.04 -1.06 0.31
N VAL A 342 8.98 -2.13 -0.49
CA VAL A 342 8.14 -2.20 -1.70
C VAL A 342 6.65 -2.01 -1.41
N LEU A 343 6.16 -2.39 -0.22
CA LEU A 343 4.76 -2.16 0.19
C LEU A 343 4.37 -0.68 0.20
N ASP A 344 5.32 0.22 0.46
CA ASP A 344 5.07 1.66 0.61
C ASP A 344 4.56 2.32 -0.68
N LEU A 345 4.94 1.77 -1.85
CA LEU A 345 4.45 2.22 -3.16
C LEU A 345 3.23 1.44 -3.69
N ARG A 346 2.56 0.59 -2.89
CA ARG A 346 1.40 -0.19 -3.38
C ARG A 346 0.33 0.65 -4.10
N GLY A 347 0.13 1.89 -3.65
CA GLY A 347 -0.75 2.88 -4.29
C GLY A 347 -0.41 3.28 -5.74
N ILE A 348 0.69 2.80 -6.34
CA ILE A 348 0.98 2.92 -7.78
C ILE A 348 -0.17 2.33 -8.63
N VAL A 349 -0.88 1.31 -8.13
CA VAL A 349 -2.13 0.80 -8.75
C VAL A 349 -3.17 1.92 -8.89
N LYS A 350 -3.41 2.69 -7.82
CA LYS A 350 -4.35 3.83 -7.82
C LYS A 350 -3.90 4.95 -8.77
N ILE A 351 -2.60 5.26 -8.82
CA ILE A 351 -2.03 6.28 -9.72
C ILE A 351 -2.26 5.90 -11.19
N THR A 352 -1.90 4.68 -11.57
CA THR A 352 -2.05 4.19 -12.95
C THR A 352 -3.53 4.08 -13.36
N ASN A 353 -4.40 3.65 -12.45
CA ASN A 353 -5.85 3.61 -12.65
C ASN A 353 -6.45 5.00 -12.85
N ALA A 354 -6.07 5.97 -12.01
CA ALA A 354 -6.49 7.36 -12.11
C ALA A 354 -6.08 8.01 -13.43
N ILE A 355 -4.85 7.78 -13.89
CA ILE A 355 -4.36 8.30 -15.17
C ILE A 355 -5.14 7.67 -16.34
N ALA A 356 -5.39 6.36 -16.29
CA ALA A 356 -6.19 5.67 -17.31
C ALA A 356 -7.63 6.22 -17.36
N LEU A 357 -8.24 6.50 -16.21
CA LEU A 357 -9.52 7.19 -16.09
C LEU A 357 -9.47 8.61 -16.69
N LEU A 358 -8.46 9.43 -16.39
CA LEU A 358 -8.31 10.78 -16.97
C LEU A 358 -8.17 10.74 -18.50
N LYS A 359 -7.40 9.79 -19.04
CA LYS A 359 -7.23 9.56 -20.48
C LYS A 359 -8.55 9.14 -21.14
N ALA A 360 -9.22 8.13 -20.60
CA ALA A 360 -10.50 7.64 -21.13
C ALA A 360 -11.64 8.68 -20.98
N ALA A 361 -11.61 9.48 -19.91
CA ALA A 361 -12.52 10.60 -19.67
C ALA A 361 -12.26 11.82 -20.58
N ARG A 362 -11.18 11.81 -21.38
CA ARG A 362 -10.69 12.89 -22.27
C ARG A 362 -10.33 14.18 -21.54
N SER A 363 -9.64 14.08 -20.41
CA SER A 363 -9.14 15.24 -19.69
C SER A 363 -8.12 16.04 -20.52
N LEU A 364 -8.37 17.34 -20.67
CA LEU A 364 -7.41 18.27 -21.27
C LEU A 364 -6.23 18.59 -20.34
N ASP A 365 -6.37 18.32 -19.04
CA ASP A 365 -5.32 18.54 -18.05
C ASP A 365 -4.31 17.37 -18.02
N TRP A 366 -4.66 16.18 -18.52
CA TRP A 366 -3.70 15.09 -18.72
C TRP A 366 -3.06 15.15 -20.12
N THR A 367 -2.08 16.05 -20.26
CA THR A 367 -1.40 16.31 -21.54
C THR A 367 -0.43 15.20 -21.97
N SER A 368 -0.16 15.08 -23.28
CA SER A 368 0.82 14.13 -23.83
C SER A 368 2.24 14.32 -23.28
N ALA A 369 2.62 15.55 -22.91
CA ALA A 369 3.91 15.81 -22.27
C ALA A 369 3.99 15.19 -20.86
N ARG A 370 2.90 15.31 -20.08
CA ARG A 370 2.77 14.69 -18.76
C ARG A 370 2.72 13.17 -18.85
N ASP A 371 1.93 12.65 -19.80
CA ASP A 371 1.84 11.21 -20.09
C ASP A 371 3.23 10.62 -20.42
N LYS A 372 4.01 11.29 -21.28
CA LYS A 372 5.39 10.91 -21.59
C LYS A 372 6.28 10.93 -20.35
N ALA A 373 6.29 12.02 -19.59
CA ALA A 373 7.16 12.16 -18.41
C ALA A 373 6.86 11.08 -17.36
N MET A 374 5.58 10.81 -17.09
CA MET A 374 5.17 9.74 -16.18
C MET A 374 5.47 8.34 -16.75
N THR A 375 5.41 8.15 -18.08
CA THR A 375 5.83 6.89 -18.73
C THR A 375 7.32 6.65 -18.53
N ASP A 376 8.16 7.69 -18.65
CA ASP A 376 9.61 7.56 -18.46
C ASP A 376 9.97 7.31 -16.99
N TRP A 377 9.24 7.93 -16.04
CA TRP A 377 9.34 7.59 -14.61
C TRP A 377 8.97 6.12 -14.36
N MET A 378 7.83 5.67 -14.89
CA MET A 378 7.33 4.31 -14.65
C MET A 378 8.23 3.24 -15.30
N ARG A 379 8.82 3.48 -16.48
CA ARG A 379 9.83 2.59 -17.07
C ARG A 379 11.04 2.43 -16.16
N SER A 380 11.48 3.54 -15.55
CA SER A 380 12.60 3.53 -14.61
C SER A 380 12.25 2.75 -13.34
N TYR A 381 11.02 2.90 -12.83
CA TYR A 381 10.53 2.15 -11.67
C TYR A 381 10.41 0.64 -11.95
N VAL A 382 9.81 0.24 -13.07
CA VAL A 382 9.74 -1.17 -13.50
C VAL A 382 11.14 -1.76 -13.64
N SER A 383 12.07 -1.04 -14.28
CA SER A 383 13.47 -1.47 -14.40
C SER A 383 14.14 -1.64 -13.03
N TRP A 384 13.88 -0.77 -12.05
CA TRP A 384 14.41 -0.93 -10.70
C TRP A 384 13.74 -2.11 -9.97
N LEU A 385 12.43 -2.26 -10.08
CA LEU A 385 11.64 -3.29 -9.40
C LEU A 385 11.96 -4.72 -9.90
N GLU A 386 12.31 -4.89 -11.17
CA GLU A 386 12.71 -6.18 -11.75
C GLU A 386 14.22 -6.47 -11.59
N SER A 387 15.09 -5.45 -11.47
CA SER A 387 16.55 -5.64 -11.51
C SER A 387 17.30 -5.43 -10.20
N SER A 388 16.77 -4.63 -9.27
CA SER A 388 17.41 -4.33 -7.97
C SER A 388 17.46 -5.55 -7.06
N ALA A 389 18.36 -5.53 -6.07
CA ALA A 389 18.41 -6.58 -5.04
C ALA A 389 17.11 -6.61 -4.22
N ILE A 390 16.65 -5.44 -3.75
CA ILE A 390 15.40 -5.25 -3.01
C ILE A 390 14.21 -5.83 -3.80
N GLY A 391 14.00 -5.42 -5.05
CA GLY A 391 12.88 -5.88 -5.87
C GLY A 391 12.90 -7.39 -6.16
N LYS A 392 14.08 -7.96 -6.44
CA LYS A 392 14.25 -9.42 -6.61
C LYS A 392 13.98 -10.19 -5.32
N GLU A 393 14.37 -9.62 -4.18
CA GLU A 393 14.11 -10.21 -2.88
C GLU A 393 12.61 -10.20 -2.56
N THR A 394 11.91 -9.07 -2.73
CA THR A 394 10.44 -9.00 -2.55
C THR A 394 9.71 -9.99 -3.47
N ALA A 395 10.15 -10.14 -4.72
CA ALA A 395 9.60 -11.09 -5.68
C ALA A 395 9.79 -12.57 -5.28
N SER A 396 10.70 -12.86 -4.35
CA SER A 396 10.98 -14.22 -3.85
C SER A 396 10.22 -14.60 -2.57
N LYS A 397 9.58 -13.63 -1.89
CA LYS A 397 8.82 -13.90 -0.65
C LYS A 397 7.54 -14.68 -0.98
N ALA A 398 6.97 -15.37 0.02
CA ALA A 398 5.81 -16.25 -0.17
C ALA A 398 4.47 -15.66 0.30
N ASN A 399 4.52 -14.57 1.07
CA ASN A 399 3.38 -13.93 1.72
C ASN A 399 2.92 -12.66 0.97
N ASN A 400 2.10 -11.83 1.62
CA ASN A 400 1.56 -10.57 1.10
C ASN A 400 2.56 -9.68 0.31
N HIS A 401 3.85 -9.67 0.69
CA HIS A 401 4.91 -8.93 -0.02
C HIS A 401 4.97 -9.24 -1.53
N VAL A 402 4.93 -10.51 -1.94
CA VAL A 402 4.95 -10.86 -3.38
C VAL A 402 3.60 -10.56 -4.05
N SER A 403 2.49 -10.71 -3.32
CA SER A 403 1.15 -10.34 -3.79
C SER A 403 1.08 -8.84 -4.15
N PHE A 404 1.71 -7.98 -3.33
CA PHE A 404 1.84 -6.54 -3.57
C PHE A 404 2.92 -6.14 -4.58
N TYR A 405 4.02 -6.90 -4.68
CA TYR A 405 4.99 -6.75 -5.77
C TYR A 405 4.31 -6.89 -7.14
N VAL A 406 3.49 -7.93 -7.28
CA VAL A 406 2.80 -8.26 -8.54
C VAL A 406 1.77 -7.20 -8.94
N ASN A 407 0.98 -6.66 -8.00
CA ASN A 407 -0.01 -5.64 -8.35
C ASN A 407 0.65 -4.34 -8.85
N GLN A 408 1.76 -3.93 -8.24
CA GLN A 408 2.56 -2.79 -8.70
C GLN A 408 3.18 -3.06 -10.07
N LEU A 409 3.83 -4.21 -10.26
CA LEU A 409 4.50 -4.56 -11.51
C LEU A 409 3.51 -4.63 -12.67
N ALA A 410 2.37 -5.32 -12.49
CA ALA A 410 1.34 -5.46 -13.51
C ALA A 410 0.71 -4.10 -13.87
N ALA A 411 0.32 -3.29 -12.88
CA ALA A 411 -0.26 -1.97 -13.11
C ALA A 411 0.74 -1.00 -13.79
N ALA A 412 2.01 -1.03 -13.38
CA ALA A 412 3.08 -0.26 -14.01
C ALA A 412 3.33 -0.68 -15.47
N LYS A 413 3.36 -1.99 -15.76
CA LYS A 413 3.50 -2.54 -17.12
C LYS A 413 2.31 -2.19 -18.01
N MET A 414 1.09 -2.29 -17.50
CA MET A 414 -0.12 -1.79 -18.18
C MET A 414 0.01 -0.32 -18.57
N TYR A 415 0.52 0.52 -17.66
CA TYR A 415 0.66 1.94 -17.90
C TYR A 415 1.69 2.30 -18.98
N ILE A 416 2.85 1.63 -19.00
CA ILE A 416 3.88 1.87 -20.03
C ILE A 416 3.57 1.23 -21.40
N GLY A 417 2.45 0.50 -21.51
CA GLY A 417 2.01 -0.20 -22.73
C GLY A 417 2.52 -1.64 -22.86
N ASP A 418 3.22 -2.18 -21.86
CA ASP A 418 3.64 -3.59 -21.81
C ASP A 418 2.49 -4.47 -21.31
N THR A 419 1.43 -4.57 -22.10
CA THR A 419 0.24 -5.36 -21.76
C THR A 419 0.58 -6.85 -21.62
N GLN A 420 1.47 -7.37 -22.47
CA GLN A 420 1.88 -8.78 -22.42
C GLN A 420 2.70 -9.10 -21.16
N GLY A 421 3.66 -8.24 -20.78
CA GLY A 421 4.41 -8.40 -19.54
C GLY A 421 3.55 -8.25 -18.29
N ALA A 422 2.50 -7.41 -18.32
CA ALA A 422 1.52 -7.34 -17.23
C ALA A 422 0.71 -8.64 -17.09
N GLN A 423 0.20 -9.18 -18.21
CA GLN A 423 -0.49 -10.47 -18.22
C GLN A 423 0.42 -11.61 -17.73
N ALA A 424 1.67 -11.65 -18.19
CA ALA A 424 2.65 -12.66 -17.77
C ALA A 424 2.97 -12.59 -16.27
N ALA A 425 3.12 -11.39 -15.69
CA ALA A 425 3.36 -11.21 -14.26
C ALA A 425 2.20 -11.75 -13.41
N LEU A 426 0.96 -11.45 -13.80
CA LEU A 426 -0.24 -11.96 -13.12
C LEU A 426 -0.38 -13.48 -13.30
N GLN A 427 -0.18 -14.01 -14.51
CA GLN A 427 -0.19 -15.45 -14.78
C GLN A 427 0.82 -16.19 -13.91
N ASN A 428 2.06 -15.72 -13.86
CA ASN A 428 3.12 -16.34 -13.05
C ASN A 428 2.72 -16.41 -11.58
N TYR A 429 2.24 -15.29 -11.01
CA TYR A 429 1.78 -15.25 -9.63
C TYR A 429 0.65 -16.25 -9.33
N PHE A 430 -0.40 -16.26 -10.17
CA PHE A 430 -1.53 -17.17 -9.96
C PHE A 430 -1.17 -18.65 -10.22
N MET A 431 -0.19 -18.94 -11.08
CA MET A 431 0.28 -20.30 -11.39
C MET A 431 1.35 -20.82 -10.43
N HIS A 432 2.00 -19.95 -9.65
CA HIS A 432 3.05 -20.31 -8.67
C HIS A 432 2.68 -19.81 -7.26
N GLN A 433 3.10 -18.62 -6.85
CA GLN A 433 3.04 -18.17 -5.45
C GLN A 433 1.63 -18.24 -4.83
N PHE A 434 0.58 -17.83 -5.56
CA PHE A 434 -0.80 -17.93 -5.10
C PHE A 434 -1.21 -19.36 -4.74
N ARG A 435 -0.61 -20.38 -5.37
CA ARG A 435 -1.02 -21.78 -5.18
C ARG A 435 -0.76 -22.29 -3.77
N ASP A 436 0.15 -21.67 -3.04
CA ASP A 436 0.45 -21.98 -1.65
C ASP A 436 -0.22 -21.04 -0.65
N GLN A 437 -0.62 -19.83 -1.04
CA GLN A 437 -1.09 -18.83 -0.08
C GLN A 437 -2.46 -19.13 0.57
N ILE A 438 -3.26 -20.08 0.05
CA ILE A 438 -4.59 -20.42 0.59
C ILE A 438 -4.72 -21.93 0.80
N ALA A 439 -4.91 -22.35 2.06
CA ALA A 439 -5.16 -23.74 2.47
C ALA A 439 -6.59 -24.20 2.12
N VAL A 440 -6.87 -25.52 2.25
CA VAL A 440 -8.19 -26.09 1.96
C VAL A 440 -9.32 -25.49 2.80
N SER A 441 -9.02 -25.08 4.04
CA SER A 441 -9.95 -24.37 4.94
C SER A 441 -10.30 -22.95 4.50
N GLY A 442 -9.49 -22.33 3.63
CA GLY A 442 -9.47 -20.87 3.43
C GLY A 442 -8.49 -20.14 4.35
N GLU A 443 -7.79 -20.85 5.24
CA GLU A 443 -6.70 -20.27 6.01
C GLU A 443 -5.56 -19.80 5.09
N GLN A 444 -4.84 -18.74 5.49
CA GLN A 444 -3.69 -18.19 4.77
C GLN A 444 -2.42 -18.39 5.62
N PRO A 445 -1.70 -19.54 5.50
CA PRO A 445 -0.74 -19.97 6.52
C PRO A 445 0.41 -18.99 6.79
N PHE A 446 0.94 -18.34 5.75
CA PHE A 446 2.00 -17.34 5.87
C PHE A 446 1.56 -16.07 6.63
N GLU A 447 0.27 -15.74 6.61
CA GLU A 447 -0.29 -14.61 7.35
C GLU A 447 -0.76 -15.02 8.75
N ALA A 448 -1.22 -16.27 8.89
CA ALA A 448 -1.77 -16.82 10.12
C ALA A 448 -0.73 -17.10 11.24
N VAL A 449 0.56 -17.09 10.90
CA VAL A 449 1.71 -17.15 11.84
C VAL A 449 2.10 -15.79 12.44
N ARG A 450 1.66 -14.69 11.83
CA ARG A 450 2.00 -13.32 12.26
C ARG A 450 1.37 -12.99 13.60
N THR A 451 1.90 -11.98 14.31
CA THR A 451 1.32 -11.52 15.59
C THR A 451 0.01 -10.74 15.44
N ARG A 452 -0.26 -10.17 14.26
CA ARG A 452 -1.53 -9.55 13.84
C ARG A 452 -2.21 -10.35 12.70
N PRO A 453 -2.62 -11.61 12.93
CA PRO A 453 -3.00 -12.50 11.86
C PRO A 453 -4.39 -12.22 11.27
N PHE A 454 -5.27 -11.43 11.90
CA PHE A 454 -6.50 -10.99 11.23
C PHE A 454 -6.18 -9.95 10.16
N HIS A 455 -5.42 -8.91 10.53
CA HIS A 455 -4.96 -7.85 9.64
C HIS A 455 -4.19 -8.40 8.43
N TYR A 456 -3.19 -9.26 8.63
CA TYR A 456 -2.40 -9.81 7.52
C TYR A 456 -3.22 -10.68 6.55
N ARG A 457 -4.27 -11.36 7.03
CA ARG A 457 -5.20 -12.10 6.15
C ARG A 457 -6.05 -11.16 5.31
N CYS A 458 -6.49 -10.03 5.85
CA CYS A 458 -7.14 -8.97 5.07
C CYS A 458 -6.14 -8.40 4.05
N PHE A 459 -4.96 -7.98 4.50
CA PHE A 459 -3.93 -7.32 3.71
C PHE A 459 -3.43 -8.16 2.52
N ASN A 460 -3.24 -9.48 2.69
CA ASN A 460 -2.92 -10.36 1.56
C ASN A 460 -4.12 -10.57 0.61
N LEU A 461 -5.33 -10.71 1.16
CA LEU A 461 -6.56 -10.85 0.37
C LEU A 461 -6.85 -9.58 -0.46
N GLU A 462 -6.53 -8.39 0.07
CA GLU A 462 -6.51 -7.13 -0.68
C GLU A 462 -5.69 -7.28 -1.95
N ALA A 463 -4.40 -7.62 -1.83
CA ALA A 463 -3.49 -7.74 -2.96
C ALA A 463 -3.94 -8.80 -3.99
N MET A 464 -4.47 -9.94 -3.53
CA MET A 464 -5.07 -10.96 -4.39
C MET A 464 -6.26 -10.41 -5.20
N ILE A 465 -7.17 -9.67 -4.54
CA ILE A 465 -8.32 -9.02 -5.17
C ILE A 465 -7.87 -7.95 -6.16
N THR A 466 -6.85 -7.14 -5.82
CA THR A 466 -6.25 -6.17 -6.75
C THR A 466 -5.69 -6.86 -8.00
N ASN A 467 -4.96 -7.96 -7.83
CA ASN A 467 -4.40 -8.75 -8.93
C ASN A 467 -5.51 -9.34 -9.82
N ALA A 468 -6.61 -9.82 -9.24
CA ALA A 468 -7.76 -10.31 -9.99
C ALA A 468 -8.50 -9.18 -10.75
N LYS A 469 -8.64 -7.98 -10.16
CA LYS A 469 -9.21 -6.79 -10.82
C LYS A 469 -8.34 -6.28 -11.98
N LEU A 470 -7.00 -6.31 -11.83
CA LEU A 470 -6.06 -6.04 -12.92
C LEU A 470 -6.20 -7.06 -14.05
N GLY A 471 -6.37 -8.35 -13.71
CA GLY A 471 -6.71 -9.40 -14.67
C GLY A 471 -8.01 -9.14 -15.43
N ASP A 472 -9.10 -8.82 -14.73
CA ASP A 472 -10.42 -8.53 -15.34
C ASP A 472 -10.33 -7.37 -16.34
N GLN A 473 -9.59 -6.31 -15.99
CA GLN A 473 -9.31 -5.17 -16.87
C GLN A 473 -8.51 -5.55 -18.12
N LEU A 474 -7.70 -6.62 -18.05
CA LEU A 474 -6.90 -7.20 -19.13
C LEU A 474 -7.63 -8.33 -19.90
N GLY A 475 -8.90 -8.59 -19.60
CA GLY A 475 -9.69 -9.66 -20.23
C GLY A 475 -9.41 -11.06 -19.68
N MET A 476 -8.81 -11.16 -18.49
CA MET A 476 -8.41 -12.41 -17.85
C MET A 476 -9.29 -12.73 -16.64
N ASP A 477 -9.63 -14.01 -16.47
CA ASP A 477 -10.30 -14.50 -15.27
C ASP A 477 -9.29 -15.15 -14.32
N PHE A 478 -8.88 -14.39 -13.29
CA PHE A 478 -8.18 -14.93 -12.11
C PHE A 478 -9.10 -15.04 -10.88
N TRP A 479 -10.38 -14.69 -11.01
CA TRP A 479 -11.36 -14.92 -9.95
C TRP A 479 -11.62 -16.41 -9.76
N THR A 480 -11.54 -17.20 -10.82
CA THR A 480 -11.63 -18.67 -10.76
C THR A 480 -10.30 -19.37 -10.42
N ALA A 481 -9.24 -18.62 -10.12
CA ALA A 481 -7.94 -19.20 -9.77
C ALA A 481 -8.00 -20.02 -8.46
N LYS A 482 -7.23 -21.11 -8.43
CA LYS A 482 -7.25 -22.09 -7.34
C LYS A 482 -5.86 -22.30 -6.73
N SER A 483 -5.84 -22.47 -5.41
CA SER A 483 -4.66 -22.97 -4.71
C SER A 483 -4.39 -24.44 -5.06
N LYS A 484 -3.23 -24.99 -4.67
CA LYS A 484 -2.94 -26.43 -4.83
C LYS A 484 -3.92 -27.32 -4.05
N TYR A 485 -4.66 -26.75 -3.11
CA TYR A 485 -5.73 -27.39 -2.34
C TYR A 485 -7.14 -27.15 -2.91
N GLY A 486 -7.25 -26.48 -4.07
CA GLY A 486 -8.52 -26.19 -4.74
C GLY A 486 -9.30 -25.00 -4.17
N ALA A 487 -8.77 -24.32 -3.14
CA ALA A 487 -9.37 -23.15 -2.51
C ALA A 487 -9.22 -21.89 -3.38
N THR A 488 -10.11 -20.92 -3.22
CA THR A 488 -10.12 -19.64 -3.96
C THR A 488 -10.06 -18.44 -3.01
N MET A 489 -9.99 -17.22 -3.55
CA MET A 489 -10.16 -16.00 -2.74
C MET A 489 -11.53 -15.96 -2.02
N GLN A 490 -12.57 -16.57 -2.60
CA GLN A 490 -13.85 -16.73 -1.91
C GLN A 490 -13.73 -17.66 -0.70
N THR A 491 -13.00 -18.78 -0.81
CA THR A 491 -12.70 -19.66 0.34
C THR A 491 -11.93 -18.91 1.43
N ALA A 492 -10.95 -18.07 1.05
CA ALA A 492 -10.20 -17.27 2.01
C ALA A 492 -11.07 -16.27 2.77
N LEU A 493 -11.96 -15.54 2.08
CA LEU A 493 -12.92 -14.67 2.77
C LEU A 493 -13.90 -15.46 3.64
N ASP A 494 -14.39 -16.59 3.12
CA ASP A 494 -15.36 -17.45 3.81
C ASP A 494 -14.83 -17.97 5.15
N HIS A 495 -13.53 -18.25 5.25
CA HIS A 495 -12.82 -18.50 6.51
C HIS A 495 -12.72 -17.23 7.35
N LEU A 496 -12.19 -16.14 6.76
CA LEU A 496 -11.86 -14.90 7.46
C LEU A 496 -13.06 -14.24 8.15
N ILE A 497 -14.26 -14.25 7.56
CA ILE A 497 -15.47 -13.70 8.19
C ILE A 497 -15.96 -14.50 9.43
N THR A 498 -15.43 -15.69 9.66
CA THR A 498 -15.72 -16.51 10.86
C THR A 498 -14.72 -16.27 12.00
N ILE A 499 -13.60 -15.60 11.72
CA ILE A 499 -12.55 -15.33 12.70
C ILE A 499 -12.98 -14.15 13.60
N ASP A 500 -12.82 -14.31 14.91
CA ASP A 500 -12.85 -13.20 15.85
C ASP A 500 -11.56 -12.37 15.72
N PRO A 501 -11.62 -11.08 15.31
CA PRO A 501 -10.44 -10.22 15.19
C PRO A 501 -9.81 -9.88 16.56
N LYS A 502 -10.48 -10.18 17.68
CA LYS A 502 -10.05 -9.87 19.05
C LYS A 502 -9.84 -8.37 19.26
N ASN A 503 -8.59 -7.92 19.16
CA ASN A 503 -8.16 -6.53 19.34
C ASN A 503 -7.64 -5.89 18.04
N GLU A 504 -7.63 -6.63 16.93
CA GLU A 504 -7.29 -6.12 15.61
C GLU A 504 -8.49 -5.38 15.01
N ASP A 505 -8.27 -4.45 14.08
CA ASP A 505 -9.40 -3.74 13.47
C ASP A 505 -10.19 -4.67 12.53
N ILE A 506 -11.51 -4.61 12.67
CA ILE A 506 -12.46 -5.31 11.83
C ILE A 506 -12.72 -4.54 10.51
N THR A 507 -12.43 -3.23 10.42
CA THR A 507 -12.76 -2.47 9.20
C THR A 507 -11.97 -2.93 7.97
N ASP A 508 -10.74 -3.42 8.15
CA ASP A 508 -9.89 -4.05 7.13
C ASP A 508 -10.66 -4.99 6.19
N ILE A 509 -11.57 -5.81 6.72
CA ILE A 509 -12.25 -6.84 5.93
C ILE A 509 -13.37 -6.28 5.03
N PHE A 510 -13.90 -5.08 5.32
CA PHE A 510 -15.16 -4.61 4.72
C PHE A 510 -15.10 -4.40 3.20
N PRO A 511 -14.03 -3.81 2.61
CA PRO A 511 -13.89 -3.72 1.16
C PRO A 511 -13.82 -5.11 0.52
N HIS A 512 -13.10 -6.05 1.14
CA HIS A 512 -12.92 -7.40 0.61
C HIS A 512 -14.24 -8.19 0.60
N VAL A 513 -15.09 -8.01 1.62
CA VAL A 513 -16.45 -8.60 1.64
C VAL A 513 -17.30 -8.07 0.48
N ALA A 514 -17.24 -6.77 0.18
CA ALA A 514 -17.94 -6.20 -0.96
C ALA A 514 -17.40 -6.73 -2.31
N ALA A 515 -16.08 -6.76 -2.48
CA ALA A 515 -15.42 -7.24 -3.69
C ALA A 515 -15.75 -8.72 -4.00
N ILE A 516 -15.69 -9.61 -3.01
CA ILE A 516 -16.03 -11.03 -3.17
C ILE A 516 -17.53 -11.20 -3.43
N ALA A 517 -18.40 -10.45 -2.73
CA ALA A 517 -19.85 -10.47 -3.01
C ALA A 517 -20.17 -10.03 -4.46
N ALA A 518 -19.43 -9.05 -4.98
CA ALA A 518 -19.56 -8.60 -6.37
C ALA A 518 -19.04 -9.64 -7.38
N ALA A 519 -17.91 -10.30 -7.09
CA ALA A 519 -17.25 -11.23 -8.01
C ALA A 519 -17.92 -12.62 -8.06
N TYR A 520 -18.33 -13.16 -6.91
CA TYR A 520 -18.87 -14.52 -6.79
C TYR A 520 -20.39 -14.55 -6.59
N GLY A 521 -20.98 -13.42 -6.22
CA GLY A 521 -22.41 -13.29 -5.90
C GLY A 521 -22.72 -13.63 -4.44
N ASP A 522 -23.91 -13.26 -3.99
CA ASP A 522 -24.38 -13.49 -2.62
C ASP A 522 -25.78 -14.12 -2.57
N PRO A 523 -25.96 -15.38 -3.07
CA PRO A 523 -27.27 -16.00 -3.22
C PRO A 523 -27.99 -16.29 -1.89
N GLN A 524 -27.25 -16.38 -0.79
CA GLN A 524 -27.78 -16.66 0.56
C GLN A 524 -27.79 -15.41 1.46
N GLY A 525 -27.32 -14.25 0.98
CA GLY A 525 -27.21 -13.03 1.79
C GLY A 525 -26.12 -13.09 2.86
N LYS A 526 -25.12 -13.98 2.71
CA LYS A 526 -23.99 -14.20 3.62
C LYS A 526 -23.13 -12.93 3.75
N TYR A 527 -22.67 -12.39 2.62
CA TYR A 527 -21.73 -11.27 2.60
C TYR A 527 -22.41 -9.94 2.92
N LEU A 528 -23.58 -9.67 2.33
CA LEU A 528 -24.36 -8.47 2.64
C LEU A 528 -24.97 -8.55 4.04
N GLY A 529 -25.23 -9.75 4.58
CA GLY A 529 -25.61 -9.97 5.97
C GLY A 529 -24.48 -9.60 6.93
N PHE A 530 -23.26 -10.07 6.65
CA PHE A 530 -22.05 -9.69 7.39
C PHE A 530 -21.87 -8.16 7.42
N LEU A 531 -21.84 -7.51 6.24
CA LEU A 531 -21.67 -6.05 6.15
C LEU A 531 -22.77 -5.28 6.89
N ARG A 532 -24.05 -5.67 6.76
CA ARG A 532 -25.15 -5.04 7.53
C ARG A 532 -24.98 -5.19 9.05
N SER A 533 -24.36 -6.28 9.52
CA SER A 533 -24.18 -6.55 10.95
C SER A 533 -22.93 -5.91 11.56
N LYS A 534 -21.87 -5.67 10.77
CA LYS A 534 -20.56 -5.19 11.24
C LYS A 534 -20.19 -3.78 10.76
N ALA A 535 -20.62 -3.40 9.55
CA ALA A 535 -20.19 -2.19 8.85
C ALA A 535 -21.37 -1.22 8.66
N GLN A 536 -21.79 -0.52 9.72
CA GLN A 536 -22.87 0.47 9.58
C GLN A 536 -22.50 1.54 8.54
N GLY A 537 -23.39 1.77 7.57
CA GLY A 537 -23.16 2.74 6.50
C GLY A 537 -22.19 2.30 5.39
N TYR A 538 -21.85 1.01 5.27
CA TYR A 538 -20.96 0.50 4.21
C TYR A 538 -21.34 0.96 2.79
N THR A 539 -22.62 1.18 2.51
CA THR A 539 -23.12 1.68 1.21
C THR A 539 -22.72 3.12 0.88
N THR A 540 -22.18 3.87 1.85
CA THR A 540 -21.67 5.23 1.67
C THR A 540 -20.16 5.29 1.51
N GLN A 541 -19.45 4.17 1.70
CA GLN A 541 -17.99 4.07 1.58
C GLN A 541 -17.56 3.98 0.11
N ALA A 542 -16.35 4.45 -0.20
CA ALA A 542 -15.87 4.53 -1.59
C ALA A 542 -15.82 3.16 -2.28
N PHE A 543 -15.34 2.12 -1.58
CA PHE A 543 -15.30 0.74 -2.08
C PHE A 543 -16.67 0.24 -2.58
N TRP A 544 -17.78 0.64 -1.96
CA TRP A 544 -19.12 0.21 -2.39
C TRP A 544 -19.48 0.69 -3.80
N PHE A 545 -18.93 1.81 -4.26
CA PHE A 545 -19.10 2.21 -5.66
C PHE A 545 -18.27 1.35 -6.61
N TYR A 546 -17.06 0.91 -6.23
CA TYR A 546 -16.16 0.12 -7.09
C TYR A 546 -16.54 -1.37 -7.13
N ASP A 547 -16.93 -1.92 -5.98
CA ASP A 547 -17.28 -3.32 -5.77
C ASP A 547 -18.73 -3.61 -6.13
N GLN A 548 -19.04 -3.48 -7.41
CA GLN A 548 -20.32 -3.87 -8.00
C GLN A 548 -20.08 -4.93 -9.07
N GLY A 549 -20.99 -5.90 -9.23
CA GLY A 549 -20.83 -6.97 -10.22
C GLY A 549 -20.73 -6.49 -11.69
N ALA A 550 -21.15 -5.25 -11.98
CA ALA A 550 -20.96 -4.61 -13.29
C ALA A 550 -19.54 -4.04 -13.51
N ALA A 551 -18.72 -3.92 -12.46
CA ALA A 551 -17.31 -3.53 -12.54
C ALA A 551 -16.38 -4.73 -12.83
N LEU A 552 -16.83 -5.96 -12.49
CA LEU A 552 -16.03 -7.18 -12.52
C LEU A 552 -16.52 -8.08 -13.68
N SER A 553 -16.14 -7.71 -14.90
CA SER A 553 -16.73 -8.18 -16.15
C SER A 553 -16.32 -9.59 -16.61
N HIS A 554 -15.34 -10.20 -15.95
CA HIS A 554 -14.88 -11.57 -16.16
C HIS A 554 -15.13 -12.47 -14.95
N SER A 555 -15.65 -11.92 -13.85
CA SER A 555 -15.95 -12.64 -12.61
C SER A 555 -17.04 -13.73 -12.74
N PRO A 556 -17.06 -14.77 -11.87
CA PRO A 556 -18.07 -15.83 -11.87
C PRO A 556 -19.52 -15.34 -11.87
N ALA A 557 -19.84 -14.30 -11.09
CA ALA A 557 -21.18 -13.71 -11.04
C ALA A 557 -21.58 -13.09 -12.38
N SER A 558 -20.66 -12.40 -13.05
CA SER A 558 -20.88 -11.80 -14.37
C SER A 558 -21.09 -12.86 -15.46
N GLN A 559 -20.30 -13.93 -15.45
CA GLN A 559 -20.44 -15.07 -16.38
C GLN A 559 -21.78 -15.78 -16.18
N SER A 560 -22.17 -16.04 -14.93
CA SER A 560 -23.47 -16.64 -14.56
C SER A 560 -24.66 -15.79 -15.00
N LYS A 561 -24.55 -14.45 -14.95
CA LYS A 561 -25.56 -13.56 -15.51
C LYS A 561 -25.62 -13.67 -17.04
N ARG A 562 -24.49 -13.57 -17.76
CA ARG A 562 -24.44 -13.66 -19.23
C ARG A 562 -25.08 -14.96 -19.76
N ARG A 563 -24.81 -16.10 -19.12
CA ARG A 563 -25.43 -17.38 -19.51
C ARG A 563 -26.96 -17.36 -19.38
N ARG A 564 -27.50 -16.86 -18.26
CA ARG A 564 -28.96 -16.72 -18.09
C ARG A 564 -29.58 -15.76 -19.08
N ASP A 565 -28.91 -14.63 -19.38
CA ASP A 565 -29.39 -13.66 -20.36
C ASP A 565 -29.37 -14.27 -21.79
N GLN A 566 -28.41 -15.15 -22.11
CA GLN A 566 -28.36 -15.92 -23.36
C GLN A 566 -29.44 -17.02 -23.43
N ASP A 567 -29.64 -17.79 -22.37
CA ASP A 567 -30.69 -18.83 -22.30
C ASP A 567 -32.09 -18.22 -22.51
N ILE A 568 -32.36 -17.05 -21.91
CA ILE A 568 -33.61 -16.29 -22.07
C ILE A 568 -33.73 -15.64 -23.46
N GLY A 569 -32.61 -15.35 -24.13
CA GLY A 569 -32.58 -14.73 -25.46
C GLY A 569 -32.56 -15.69 -26.65
N SER A 570 -32.54 -17.01 -26.41
CA SER A 570 -32.30 -18.02 -27.45
C SER A 570 -33.53 -18.40 -28.28
N ASP A 571 -34.04 -17.44 -29.06
CA ASP A 571 -34.86 -17.73 -30.25
C ASP A 571 -34.22 -17.04 -31.48
N SER A 572 -33.38 -17.80 -32.19
CA SER A 572 -32.61 -17.47 -33.41
C SER A 572 -31.48 -16.42 -33.30
N ILE A 573 -30.24 -16.86 -33.57
CA ILE A 573 -29.37 -16.46 -34.70
C ILE A 573 -27.98 -17.12 -34.52
N GLU A 574 -27.51 -17.84 -35.54
CA GLU A 574 -26.10 -18.23 -35.64
C GLU A 574 -25.24 -17.01 -36.02
N SER A 575 -24.19 -16.72 -35.26
CA SER A 575 -23.18 -15.72 -35.65
C SER A 575 -21.79 -16.35 -35.66
N ASN A 576 -21.13 -16.34 -36.82
CA ASN A 576 -19.74 -16.76 -36.99
C ASN A 576 -18.81 -15.93 -36.08
N GLU A 577 -18.19 -16.55 -35.08
CA GLU A 577 -17.07 -15.95 -34.37
C GLU A 577 -15.77 -16.19 -35.15
N THR A 578 -15.21 -15.11 -35.70
CA THR A 578 -13.85 -15.12 -36.27
C THR A 578 -12.82 -15.13 -35.16
N SER A 579 -11.85 -16.03 -35.26
CA SER A 579 -10.85 -16.34 -34.23
C SER A 579 -10.16 -15.12 -33.59
N THR A 580 -10.52 -14.83 -32.35
CA THR A 580 -9.67 -14.09 -31.40
C THR A 580 -9.14 -15.06 -30.36
N TRP A 581 -7.82 -15.28 -30.39
CA TRP A 581 -6.98 -16.00 -29.42
C TRP A 581 -7.69 -16.45 -28.11
N ASP A 582 -8.01 -17.74 -28.03
CA ASP A 582 -8.64 -18.36 -26.85
C ASP A 582 -7.64 -18.46 -25.68
N LEU A 583 -7.46 -17.35 -24.97
CA LEU A 583 -6.77 -17.26 -23.67
C LEU A 583 -7.76 -17.32 -22.49
N THR A 584 -9.05 -17.44 -22.77
CA THR A 584 -10.16 -17.34 -21.82
C THR A 584 -10.42 -18.61 -21.00
N ARG A 585 -9.63 -19.66 -21.20
CA ARG A 585 -9.59 -20.83 -20.32
C ARG A 585 -8.14 -21.23 -20.02
N VAL A 586 -7.47 -20.47 -19.16
CA VAL A 586 -6.55 -21.08 -18.19
C VAL A 586 -7.40 -21.89 -17.22
N ALA A 587 -7.89 -23.04 -17.69
CA ALA A 587 -8.51 -24.04 -16.85
C ALA A 587 -7.39 -24.62 -15.99
N MET A 588 -7.13 -23.96 -14.84
CA MET A 588 -6.21 -24.47 -13.83
C MET A 588 -6.73 -25.84 -13.42
N GLU A 589 -6.04 -26.89 -13.88
CA GLU A 589 -6.42 -28.27 -13.63
C GLU A 589 -6.33 -28.50 -12.11
N ALA A 590 -7.49 -28.51 -11.47
CA ALA A 590 -7.61 -28.95 -10.09
C ALA A 590 -7.38 -30.47 -10.09
N ASP A 591 -6.27 -30.90 -9.52
CA ASP A 591 -6.02 -32.32 -9.30
C ASP A 591 -7.18 -32.89 -8.46
N ASN A 592 -7.85 -33.90 -9.02
CA ASN A 592 -9.25 -34.11 -8.71
C ASN A 592 -9.42 -35.08 -7.53
N THR A 593 -9.59 -34.49 -6.34
CA THR A 593 -10.27 -35.03 -5.14
C THR A 593 -10.02 -36.49 -4.74
N ALA A 594 -9.26 -36.69 -3.63
CA ALA A 594 -9.56 -37.75 -2.64
C ALA A 594 -8.67 -37.71 -1.37
N ASN A 595 -7.40 -37.28 -1.49
CA ASN A 595 -6.45 -37.29 -0.36
C ASN A 595 -5.70 -35.96 -0.27
N PHE A 596 -6.11 -35.09 0.68
CA PHE A 596 -5.37 -33.89 1.05
C PHE A 596 -4.14 -34.27 1.89
N LEU A 597 -3.11 -34.81 1.22
CA LEU A 597 -1.80 -34.94 1.83
C LEU A 597 -1.13 -33.57 1.81
N PHE A 598 -0.77 -33.07 2.99
CA PHE A 598 0.02 -31.86 3.13
C PHE A 598 1.31 -31.95 2.31
N GLN A 599 1.61 -30.90 1.56
CA GLN A 599 2.87 -30.72 0.84
C GLN A 599 3.46 -29.37 1.24
N CYS A 600 4.76 -29.34 1.53
CA CYS A 600 5.46 -28.08 1.75
C CYS A 600 5.20 -27.12 0.57
N PRO A 601 5.03 -25.81 0.84
CA PRO A 601 5.03 -24.79 -0.21
C PRO A 601 6.31 -24.80 -1.06
N GLU A 602 6.19 -24.44 -2.34
CA GLU A 602 7.27 -24.46 -3.35
C GLU A 602 8.49 -23.63 -2.90
N VAL A 603 8.26 -22.57 -2.13
CA VAL A 603 9.33 -21.72 -1.55
C VAL A 603 10.32 -22.50 -0.67
N PHE A 604 9.92 -23.63 -0.09
CA PHE A 604 10.80 -24.48 0.73
C PHE A 604 11.66 -25.46 -0.08
N ASP A 605 11.45 -25.59 -1.39
CA ASP A 605 12.29 -26.45 -2.23
C ASP A 605 13.73 -25.93 -2.34
N ALA A 606 13.93 -24.62 -2.11
CA ALA A 606 15.22 -23.94 -2.14
C ALA A 606 15.83 -23.68 -0.74
N ALA A 607 15.04 -23.69 0.34
CA ALA A 607 15.49 -23.34 1.69
C ALA A 607 14.64 -24.01 2.78
N ASN A 608 15.27 -24.40 3.90
CA ASN A 608 14.58 -25.03 5.04
C ASN A 608 13.68 -24.05 5.82
N GLU A 609 14.02 -22.76 5.78
CA GLU A 609 13.28 -21.66 6.39
C GLU A 609 13.19 -20.50 5.39
N VAL A 610 12.10 -19.72 5.48
CA VAL A 610 11.83 -18.59 4.59
C VAL A 610 11.42 -17.38 5.39
N GLU A 611 11.89 -16.21 4.97
CA GLU A 611 11.60 -14.93 5.63
C GLU A 611 10.27 -14.37 5.13
N LEU A 612 9.38 -13.99 6.06
CA LEU A 612 8.08 -13.38 5.77
C LEU A 612 8.02 -11.88 6.09
N GLU A 613 8.88 -11.44 7.00
CA GLU A 613 9.11 -10.05 7.40
C GLU A 613 10.57 -9.95 7.82
N ASP A 614 11.16 -8.75 7.79
CA ASP A 614 12.52 -8.53 8.31
C ASP A 614 12.75 -9.26 9.64
N GLY A 615 13.65 -10.25 9.66
CA GLY A 615 14.00 -11.04 10.85
C GLY A 615 12.95 -12.06 11.32
N LEU A 616 11.85 -12.27 10.59
CA LEU A 616 10.81 -13.26 10.87
C LEU A 616 10.89 -14.42 9.86
N PHE A 617 11.44 -15.54 10.31
CA PHE A 617 11.59 -16.77 9.53
C PHE A 617 10.58 -17.84 9.98
N VAL A 618 10.11 -18.65 9.03
CA VAL A 618 9.26 -19.83 9.29
C VAL A 618 9.77 -21.04 8.52
N THR A 619 9.54 -22.23 9.06
CA THR A 619 9.77 -23.51 8.37
C THR A 619 8.47 -24.09 7.80
N CYS A 620 8.59 -25.11 6.94
CA CYS A 620 7.43 -25.86 6.46
C CYS A 620 6.61 -26.50 7.62
N GLU A 621 7.26 -26.96 8.70
CA GLU A 621 6.57 -27.60 9.83
C GLU A 621 5.81 -26.56 10.69
N ASP A 622 6.29 -25.33 10.81
CA ASP A 622 5.56 -24.24 11.50
C ASP A 622 4.22 -23.92 10.83
N LEU A 623 4.18 -24.01 9.49
CA LEU A 623 3.01 -23.72 8.66
C LEU A 623 2.05 -24.90 8.51
N LYS A 624 2.55 -26.13 8.61
CA LYS A 624 1.79 -27.38 8.39
C LYS A 624 0.45 -27.44 9.12
N ARG A 625 0.42 -27.05 10.39
CA ARG A 625 -0.80 -27.02 11.23
C ARG A 625 -1.93 -26.13 10.70
N TYR A 626 -1.63 -25.22 9.76
CA TYR A 626 -2.61 -24.35 9.11
C TYR A 626 -3.11 -24.96 7.80
N TYR A 627 -2.24 -25.65 7.05
CA TYR A 627 -2.62 -26.40 5.85
C TYR A 627 -3.46 -27.65 6.15
N GLU A 628 -3.22 -28.30 7.29
CA GLU A 628 -3.97 -29.48 7.76
C GLU A 628 -5.33 -29.13 8.40
N GLN A 629 -5.73 -27.85 8.41
CA GLN A 629 -7.07 -27.44 8.85
C GLN A 629 -8.10 -27.77 7.78
N TYR A 630 -9.16 -28.49 8.19
CA TYR A 630 -10.33 -28.72 7.34
C TYR A 630 -11.31 -27.55 7.47
N PRO A 631 -12.10 -27.24 6.42
CA PRO A 631 -13.22 -26.32 6.55
C PRO A 631 -14.13 -26.78 7.70
N GLN A 632 -14.48 -25.87 8.62
CA GLN A 632 -15.52 -26.22 9.58
C GLN A 632 -16.83 -26.42 8.82
N HIS A 633 -17.43 -27.60 8.96
CA HIS A 633 -18.77 -27.82 8.43
C HIS A 633 -19.71 -26.83 9.10
N VAL A 634 -20.22 -25.88 8.30
CA VAL A 634 -21.33 -25.02 8.71
C VAL A 634 -22.57 -25.90 8.73
N ASP A 635 -22.81 -26.54 9.88
CA ASP A 635 -24.08 -27.20 10.14
C ASP A 635 -25.20 -26.18 9.94
N SER A 636 -26.06 -26.44 8.97
CA SER A 636 -27.19 -25.58 8.63
C SER A 636 -28.20 -25.60 9.78
N ALA A 637 -28.30 -24.50 10.51
CA ALA A 637 -29.25 -24.24 11.60
C ALA A 637 -30.26 -23.15 11.20
#